data_AF-B3RC67-F1
#
_entry.id   AF-B3RC67-F1
#
_cell.length_a   1.000
_cell.length_b   1.000
_cell.length_c   1.000
_cell.angle_alpha   90.00
_cell.angle_beta   90.00
_cell.angle_gamma   90.00
#
_symmetry.space_group_name_H-M   'P 1'
#
loop_
_entity.id
_entity.type
_entity.pdbx_description
1 polymer ?
#
loop_
_entity_poly.entity_id
_entity_poly.type
_entity_poly.pdbx_seq_one_letter_code
_entity_poly.pdbx_strand_id
1 'polypeptide(L)'
;MPGSDVASRRHAAVAAFIAEARQLLERAEPADRETLQTVARALERLGAQRDLFPSAQFPVSADNPARVYRLSEYLDGRYALYVSAGLPGKAQPPHDHTTWAIIAGITGNERNVFYRREATDDPARDRLTETGRSDVVSGSSVTLLPDDVHTIELVGNEPGLHLHFYGLALDRLSGRVVFEGAAGGSYRHFGPPRHIAHAAIDAAALKTALADGDEIALLDVRETGVFVRGHLLLAASAPLWRLELLADRLVPRRDTRIVLTDGGEGGDSLAHQAAAKLLRLGWRNVSVLTGGTQAWAAAGFEIFSGSNVPSKAFGEVIEHQKHTPWISADELQQRIERGDDLVVVDSRTTEEFADFSLPFAHSLPGAELVYRIGELAPRPETLVVVNCAGRTRSIVGAQTLIDAGVPNPVVSLKDGTMAWLLNGRTLAHGRHTPLPEPERATREAARARAEAVASRAGVRRLDDAGLARLEREAGQHTLYRFDVRTRAEYEAGHLPGWRWAPGGQLVQATDEYAATRHARIVLADWDGVRALTTGAWLAQLGAHEVYVYAPPADAAVDTGAEPLRVLSSRPAAQPLSALQVDALLQAGRARVFDVERRAAYERRHVAGAQFAVPDRLEALVADSPADETVLVTSSDGVLARVVAAELAARSGRDVRYLAGGTQAWTAAGLATGSGAHGVLTGEDDYWYSPYHHADVAQRDAGFRAYLDWEVGLVAQLEREGDIGIRLLAH
;
A
#
# COMPACT_ATOMS: atom_id res chain seq x y z
N MET A 1 -8.89 -19.23 -7.68
CA MET A 1 -9.02 -20.16 -6.52
C MET A 1 -8.43 -19.48 -5.29
N PRO A 2 -8.93 -19.70 -4.06
CA PRO A 2 -8.20 -19.24 -2.88
C PRO A 2 -6.78 -19.82 -2.88
N GLY A 3 -5.81 -19.02 -2.45
CA GLY A 3 -4.40 -19.44 -2.38
C GLY A 3 -4.25 -20.75 -1.60
N SER A 4 -3.24 -21.53 -1.98
CA SER A 4 -2.99 -22.85 -1.39
C SER A 4 -2.38 -22.77 0.02
N ASP A 5 -1.87 -21.59 0.39
CA ASP A 5 -1.20 -21.33 1.65
C ASP A 5 -2.14 -21.35 2.86
N VAL A 6 -1.56 -21.53 4.05
CA VAL A 6 -2.31 -21.62 5.32
C VAL A 6 -3.12 -20.35 5.61
N ALA A 7 -2.60 -19.16 5.30
CA ALA A 7 -3.31 -17.91 5.58
C ALA A 7 -4.55 -17.78 4.68
N SER A 8 -4.42 -18.07 3.38
CA SER A 8 -5.55 -18.04 2.44
C SER A 8 -6.62 -19.10 2.78
N ARG A 9 -6.21 -20.31 3.13
CA ARG A 9 -7.14 -21.36 3.59
C ARG A 9 -7.85 -20.97 4.89
N ARG A 10 -7.11 -20.41 5.87
CA ARG A 10 -7.68 -19.90 7.12
C ARG A 10 -8.68 -18.80 6.85
N HIS A 11 -8.34 -17.83 5.99
CA HIS A 11 -9.23 -16.75 5.58
C HIS A 11 -10.52 -17.30 4.98
N ALA A 12 -10.44 -18.26 4.04
CA ALA A 12 -11.62 -18.88 3.44
C ALA A 12 -12.52 -19.58 4.48
N ALA A 13 -11.93 -20.34 5.41
CA ALA A 13 -12.66 -21.03 6.47
C ALA A 13 -13.31 -20.04 7.46
N VAL A 14 -12.59 -18.98 7.85
CA VAL A 14 -13.11 -17.90 8.69
C VAL A 14 -14.25 -17.17 7.98
N ALA A 15 -14.11 -16.83 6.70
CA ALA A 15 -15.14 -16.15 5.92
C ALA A 15 -16.42 -17.00 5.81
N ALA A 16 -16.28 -18.30 5.58
CA ALA A 16 -17.40 -19.24 5.56
C ALA A 16 -18.12 -19.30 6.92
N PHE A 17 -17.37 -19.40 8.02
CA PHE A 17 -17.93 -19.36 9.38
C PHE A 17 -18.67 -18.05 9.64
N ILE A 18 -18.06 -16.90 9.33
CA ILE A 18 -18.67 -15.58 9.55
C ILE A 18 -19.96 -15.42 8.74
N ALA A 19 -20.00 -15.90 7.50
CA ALA A 19 -21.21 -15.88 6.67
C ALA A 19 -22.33 -16.74 7.28
N GLU A 20 -22.02 -17.96 7.73
CA GLU A 20 -22.97 -18.85 8.40
C GLU A 20 -23.48 -18.24 9.71
N ALA A 21 -22.58 -17.76 10.57
CA ALA A 21 -22.91 -17.15 11.86
C ALA A 21 -23.83 -15.94 11.70
N ARG A 22 -23.56 -15.06 10.73
CA ARG A 22 -24.42 -13.92 10.44
C ARG A 22 -25.82 -14.31 10.03
N GLN A 23 -25.96 -15.28 9.13
CA GLN A 23 -27.28 -15.75 8.69
C GLN A 23 -28.12 -16.30 9.85
N LEU A 24 -27.48 -16.93 10.84
CA LEU A 24 -28.15 -17.44 12.04
C LEU A 24 -28.52 -16.30 13.00
N LEU A 25 -27.60 -15.37 13.26
CA LEU A 25 -27.77 -14.30 14.25
C LEU A 25 -28.71 -13.18 13.77
N GLU A 26 -28.68 -12.82 12.49
CA GLU A 26 -29.57 -11.77 11.94
C GLU A 26 -31.06 -12.20 11.96
N ARG A 27 -31.34 -13.50 12.07
CA ARG A 27 -32.71 -14.04 12.19
C ARG A 27 -33.23 -14.04 13.63
N ALA A 28 -32.36 -13.78 14.61
CA ALA A 28 -32.64 -13.84 16.03
C ALA A 28 -31.94 -12.67 16.75
N GLU A 29 -32.46 -11.45 16.57
CA GLU A 29 -32.03 -10.27 17.34
C GLU A 29 -33.09 -9.90 18.41
N PRO A 30 -32.73 -9.87 19.72
CA PRO A 30 -31.43 -10.20 20.30
C PRO A 30 -31.15 -11.72 20.27
N ALA A 31 -29.88 -12.09 20.18
CA ALA A 31 -29.47 -13.50 20.14
C ALA A 31 -29.76 -14.20 21.48
N ASP A 32 -30.48 -15.32 21.42
CA ASP A 32 -30.76 -16.18 22.57
C ASP A 32 -29.73 -17.33 22.69
N ARG A 33 -29.79 -18.07 23.80
CA ARG A 33 -28.84 -19.16 24.06
C ARG A 33 -28.95 -20.28 23.02
N GLU A 34 -30.13 -20.56 22.47
CA GLU A 34 -30.33 -21.62 21.47
C GLU A 34 -29.66 -21.27 20.14
N THR A 35 -29.83 -20.02 19.70
CA THR A 35 -29.16 -19.47 18.52
C THR A 35 -27.65 -19.48 18.72
N LEU A 36 -27.16 -18.99 19.86
CA LEU A 36 -25.73 -19.00 20.18
C LEU A 36 -25.16 -20.42 20.20
N GLN A 37 -25.88 -21.41 20.73
CA GLN A 37 -25.43 -22.81 20.71
C GLN A 37 -25.31 -23.37 19.28
N THR A 38 -26.19 -22.94 18.38
CA THR A 38 -26.12 -23.34 16.96
C THR A 38 -24.92 -22.71 16.27
N VAL A 39 -24.63 -21.44 16.52
CA VAL A 39 -23.41 -20.77 16.04
C VAL A 39 -22.15 -21.40 16.66
N ALA A 40 -22.21 -21.81 17.92
CA ALA A 40 -21.11 -22.45 18.63
C ALA A 40 -20.70 -23.78 17.97
N ARG A 41 -21.66 -24.59 17.53
CA ARG A 41 -21.39 -25.79 16.72
C ARG A 41 -20.69 -25.48 15.39
N ALA A 42 -20.97 -24.33 14.77
CA ALA A 42 -20.24 -23.90 13.59
C ALA A 42 -18.81 -23.47 13.92
N LEU A 43 -18.62 -22.78 15.05
CA LEU A 43 -17.30 -22.37 15.53
C LEU A 43 -16.43 -23.58 15.95
N GLU A 44 -17.02 -24.61 16.53
CA GLU A 44 -16.35 -25.89 16.85
C GLU A 44 -15.80 -26.56 15.58
N ARG A 45 -16.55 -26.55 14.46
CA ARG A 45 -16.07 -27.08 13.17
C ARG A 45 -14.89 -26.28 12.62
N LEU A 46 -14.85 -24.97 12.86
CA LEU A 46 -13.69 -24.14 12.52
C LEU A 46 -12.50 -24.51 13.43
N GLY A 47 -12.71 -24.60 14.75
CA GLY A 47 -11.66 -24.94 15.71
C GLY A 47 -11.08 -26.35 15.55
N ALA A 48 -11.85 -27.29 14.98
CA ALA A 48 -11.38 -28.63 14.64
C ALA A 48 -10.33 -28.65 13.51
N GLN A 49 -10.27 -27.61 12.67
CA GLN A 49 -9.30 -27.49 11.57
C GLN A 49 -7.97 -26.91 12.07
N ARG A 50 -7.29 -27.66 12.95
CA ARG A 50 -6.10 -27.19 13.70
C ARG A 50 -4.92 -26.79 12.80
N ASP A 51 -4.82 -27.37 11.62
CA ASP A 51 -3.79 -27.07 10.63
C ASP A 51 -3.93 -25.64 10.04
N LEU A 52 -5.09 -24.99 10.21
CA LEU A 52 -5.28 -23.57 9.92
C LEU A 52 -4.72 -22.64 11.01
N PHE A 53 -4.39 -23.18 12.18
CA PHE A 53 -3.98 -22.41 13.36
C PHE A 53 -2.62 -22.87 13.92
N PRO A 54 -1.54 -22.88 13.12
CA PRO A 54 -0.21 -23.23 13.63
C PRO A 54 0.24 -22.23 14.71
N SER A 55 0.71 -22.73 15.84
CA SER A 55 1.12 -21.91 17.00
C SER A 55 2.20 -20.87 16.68
N ALA A 56 3.06 -21.14 15.70
CA ALA A 56 4.07 -20.20 15.21
C ALA A 56 3.47 -18.89 14.66
N GLN A 57 2.23 -18.91 14.17
CA GLN A 57 1.53 -17.71 13.68
C GLN A 57 0.76 -16.98 14.79
N PHE A 58 0.70 -17.54 16.00
CA PHE A 58 0.03 -16.98 17.17
C PHE A 58 0.96 -16.98 18.39
N PRO A 59 2.17 -16.38 18.29
CA PRO A 59 3.20 -16.53 19.31
C PRO A 59 2.78 -15.93 20.67
N VAL A 60 3.18 -16.60 21.74
CA VAL A 60 3.16 -16.08 23.11
C VAL A 60 4.54 -16.31 23.73
N SER A 61 4.93 -15.47 24.68
CA SER A 61 6.24 -15.56 25.33
C SER A 61 6.09 -15.42 26.84
N ALA A 62 7.15 -15.63 27.62
CA ALA A 62 7.10 -15.39 29.06
C ALA A 62 6.77 -13.91 29.38
N ASP A 63 7.26 -12.98 28.55
CA ASP A 63 6.99 -11.54 28.70
C ASP A 63 5.56 -11.17 28.28
N ASN A 64 4.99 -11.90 27.34
CA ASN A 64 3.63 -11.75 26.85
C ASN A 64 2.91 -13.11 26.88
N PRO A 65 2.54 -13.61 28.08
CA PRO A 65 2.05 -14.98 28.26
C PRO A 65 0.64 -15.19 27.71
N ALA A 66 -0.04 -14.13 27.29
CA ALA A 66 -1.36 -14.16 26.68
C ALA A 66 -1.49 -13.08 25.62
N ARG A 67 -2.08 -13.42 24.47
CA ARG A 67 -2.30 -12.46 23.39
C ARG A 67 -3.54 -12.83 22.58
N VAL A 68 -4.27 -11.81 22.14
CA VAL A 68 -5.47 -11.99 21.32
C VAL A 68 -5.16 -11.54 19.89
N TYR A 69 -5.56 -12.36 18.93
CA TYR A 69 -5.28 -12.19 17.50
C TYR A 69 -6.58 -12.05 16.72
N ARG A 70 -6.83 -10.90 16.11
CA ARG A 70 -8.03 -10.65 15.32
C ARG A 70 -7.95 -11.39 13.98
N LEU A 71 -8.98 -12.18 13.68
CA LEU A 71 -9.14 -12.88 12.42
C LEU A 71 -10.17 -12.20 11.50
N SER A 72 -11.22 -11.61 12.08
CA SER A 72 -12.28 -10.92 11.34
C SER A 72 -12.98 -9.89 12.21
N GLU A 73 -13.40 -8.79 11.61
CA GLU A 73 -14.24 -7.74 12.21
C GLU A 73 -15.05 -7.06 11.08
N TYR A 74 -16.25 -6.57 11.38
CA TYR A 74 -16.97 -5.64 10.51
C TYR A 74 -16.62 -4.18 10.83
N LEU A 75 -16.93 -3.27 9.91
CA LEU A 75 -16.65 -1.84 10.10
C LEU A 75 -17.32 -1.25 11.36
N ASP A 76 -18.51 -1.73 11.70
CA ASP A 76 -19.26 -1.37 12.91
C ASP A 76 -18.79 -2.12 14.18
N GLY A 77 -17.79 -3.01 14.04
CA GLY A 77 -17.22 -3.79 15.13
C GLY A 77 -17.98 -5.07 15.43
N ARG A 78 -19.08 -5.38 14.74
CA ARG A 78 -19.83 -6.61 15.01
C ARG A 78 -19.15 -7.85 14.44
N TYR A 79 -19.55 -9.00 14.99
CA TYR A 79 -19.10 -10.33 14.55
C TYR A 79 -17.57 -10.45 14.55
N ALA A 80 -16.96 -10.07 15.67
CA ALA A 80 -15.51 -10.03 15.82
C ALA A 80 -15.00 -11.41 16.24
N LEU A 81 -14.14 -12.01 15.42
CA LEU A 81 -13.53 -13.31 15.68
C LEU A 81 -12.05 -13.15 15.99
N TYR A 82 -11.61 -13.86 17.03
CA TYR A 82 -10.23 -13.85 17.50
C TYR A 82 -9.70 -15.26 17.76
N VAL A 83 -8.38 -15.41 17.69
CA VAL A 83 -7.65 -16.47 18.41
C VAL A 83 -7.13 -15.89 19.71
N SER A 84 -7.48 -16.50 20.83
CA SER A 84 -6.91 -16.25 22.15
C SER A 84 -5.80 -17.27 22.36
N ALA A 85 -4.55 -16.80 22.43
CA ALA A 85 -3.38 -17.61 22.69
C ALA A 85 -2.88 -17.37 24.11
N GLY A 86 -2.46 -18.42 24.81
CA GLY A 86 -1.89 -18.27 26.14
C GLY A 86 -0.98 -19.42 26.58
N LEU A 87 -0.05 -19.10 27.47
CA LEU A 87 0.77 -20.08 28.20
C LEU A 87 -0.05 -20.75 29.32
N PRO A 88 0.37 -21.95 29.78
CA PRO A 88 -0.22 -22.63 30.93
C PRO A 88 -0.37 -21.73 32.15
N GLY A 89 -1.50 -21.86 32.86
CA GLY A 89 -1.80 -21.07 34.06
C GLY A 89 -2.27 -19.63 33.79
N LYS A 90 -2.36 -19.20 32.52
CA LYS A 90 -3.05 -17.96 32.16
C LYS A 90 -4.49 -18.03 32.68
N ALA A 91 -4.89 -17.04 33.45
CA ALA A 91 -6.24 -16.92 33.95
C ALA A 91 -6.81 -15.51 33.78
N GLN A 92 -8.13 -15.38 33.69
CA GLN A 92 -8.82 -14.11 33.91
C GLN A 92 -9.78 -14.26 35.09
N PRO A 93 -9.81 -13.29 36.03
CA PRO A 93 -10.78 -13.25 37.11
C PRO A 93 -12.23 -13.20 36.58
N PRO A 94 -13.24 -13.36 37.45
CA PRO A 94 -14.63 -13.28 37.03
C PRO A 94 -14.89 -11.96 36.30
N HIS A 95 -15.43 -12.03 35.08
CA HIS A 95 -15.74 -10.87 34.25
C HIS A 95 -16.94 -11.11 33.35
N ASP A 96 -17.53 -10.02 32.86
CA ASP A 96 -18.57 -10.02 31.84
C ASP A 96 -18.06 -9.50 30.47
N HIS A 97 -18.97 -9.43 29.50
CA HIS A 97 -18.62 -9.04 28.13
C HIS A 97 -19.43 -7.86 27.60
N THR A 98 -20.57 -7.49 28.21
CA THR A 98 -21.51 -6.44 27.73
C THR A 98 -22.08 -6.70 26.32
N THR A 99 -21.76 -7.86 25.76
CA THR A 99 -22.21 -8.41 24.48
C THR A 99 -22.18 -9.93 24.59
N TRP A 100 -22.86 -10.65 23.69
CA TRP A 100 -22.76 -12.11 23.69
C TRP A 100 -21.36 -12.56 23.21
N ALA A 101 -20.93 -13.73 23.68
CA ALA A 101 -19.66 -14.33 23.30
C ALA A 101 -19.77 -15.85 23.15
N ILE A 102 -18.94 -16.43 22.29
CA ILE A 102 -18.78 -17.87 22.11
C ILE A 102 -17.29 -18.18 22.14
N ILE A 103 -16.91 -19.18 22.93
CA ILE A 103 -15.51 -19.66 23.02
C ILE A 103 -15.47 -21.12 22.58
N ALA A 104 -14.60 -21.47 21.64
CA ALA A 104 -14.41 -22.84 21.18
C ALA A 104 -12.92 -23.22 21.16
N GLY A 105 -12.61 -24.48 21.49
CA GLY A 105 -11.22 -24.94 21.58
C GLY A 105 -10.58 -25.25 20.22
N ILE A 106 -9.31 -24.87 20.04
CA ILE A 106 -8.43 -25.36 18.96
C ILE A 106 -7.43 -26.36 19.56
N THR A 107 -6.62 -25.92 20.53
CA THR A 107 -5.64 -26.73 21.28
C THR A 107 -5.60 -26.31 22.75
N GLY A 108 -5.17 -27.22 23.63
CA GLY A 108 -5.18 -26.99 25.09
C GLY A 108 -6.58 -27.14 25.71
N ASN A 109 -6.68 -26.78 26.99
CA ASN A 109 -7.92 -26.83 27.78
C ASN A 109 -8.13 -25.50 28.49
N GLU A 110 -9.17 -24.75 28.11
CA GLU A 110 -9.58 -23.53 28.82
C GLU A 110 -10.77 -23.84 29.72
N ARG A 111 -10.53 -23.88 31.02
CA ARG A 111 -11.58 -24.06 32.04
C ARG A 111 -12.34 -22.76 32.24
N ASN A 112 -13.66 -22.84 32.11
CA ASN A 112 -14.58 -21.75 32.37
C ASN A 112 -15.40 -22.07 33.63
N VAL A 113 -15.47 -21.13 34.59
CA VAL A 113 -16.35 -21.23 35.77
C VAL A 113 -17.40 -20.13 35.67
N PHE A 114 -18.68 -20.48 35.76
CA PHE A 114 -19.80 -19.55 35.59
C PHE A 114 -20.36 -19.11 36.93
N TYR A 115 -20.85 -17.86 36.97
CA TYR A 115 -21.37 -17.25 38.18
C TYR A 115 -22.72 -16.57 37.93
N ARG A 116 -23.60 -16.65 38.92
CA ARG A 116 -24.76 -15.76 39.04
C ARG A 116 -24.32 -14.51 39.80
N ARG A 117 -24.53 -13.34 39.19
CA ARG A 117 -24.31 -12.02 39.79
C ARG A 117 -25.56 -11.56 40.54
N GLU A 118 -25.39 -11.17 41.80
CA GLU A 118 -26.46 -10.65 42.66
C GLU A 118 -26.00 -9.34 43.30
N ALA A 119 -26.83 -8.30 43.22
CA ALA A 119 -26.54 -7.03 43.86
C ALA A 119 -26.49 -7.20 45.40
N THR A 120 -25.64 -6.43 46.05
CA THR A 120 -25.65 -6.31 47.52
C THR A 120 -26.25 -4.96 47.95
N ASP A 121 -26.39 -4.76 49.27
CA ASP A 121 -26.81 -3.46 49.82
C ASP A 121 -25.77 -2.35 49.57
N ASP A 122 -24.51 -2.71 49.26
CA ASP A 122 -23.48 -1.79 48.81
C ASP A 122 -23.48 -1.71 47.27
N PRO A 123 -23.84 -0.57 46.65
CA PRO A 123 -23.90 -0.45 45.20
C PRO A 123 -22.55 -0.61 44.49
N ALA A 124 -21.43 -0.53 45.23
CA ALA A 124 -20.09 -0.78 44.70
C ALA A 124 -19.68 -2.26 44.73
N ARG A 125 -20.54 -3.16 45.24
CA ARG A 125 -20.20 -4.56 45.47
C ARG A 125 -21.33 -5.49 45.04
N ASP A 126 -20.95 -6.54 44.33
CA ASP A 126 -21.87 -7.63 43.99
C ASP A 126 -21.39 -8.95 44.56
N ARG A 127 -22.33 -9.86 44.80
CA ARG A 127 -22.06 -11.25 45.15
C ARG A 127 -22.04 -12.09 43.88
N LEU A 128 -21.06 -13.00 43.80
CA LEU A 128 -21.03 -14.03 42.78
C LEU A 128 -21.25 -15.40 43.42
N THR A 129 -22.19 -16.15 42.87
CA THR A 129 -22.44 -17.55 43.26
C THR A 129 -22.11 -18.46 42.07
N GLU A 130 -21.17 -19.38 42.24
CA GLU A 130 -20.81 -20.35 41.20
C GLU A 130 -22.04 -21.17 40.78
N THR A 131 -22.31 -21.25 39.48
CA THR A 131 -23.46 -21.99 38.91
C THR A 131 -23.04 -23.22 38.11
N GLY A 132 -21.77 -23.32 37.71
CA GLY A 132 -21.25 -24.46 36.97
C GLY A 132 -19.84 -24.25 36.43
N ARG A 133 -19.30 -25.29 35.79
CA ARG A 133 -17.98 -25.29 35.14
C ARG A 133 -18.03 -26.02 33.81
N SER A 134 -17.19 -25.59 32.86
CA SER A 134 -17.01 -26.26 31.57
C SER A 134 -15.56 -26.17 31.11
N ASP A 135 -15.00 -27.28 30.64
CA ASP A 135 -13.66 -27.34 30.05
C ASP A 135 -13.78 -27.22 28.53
N VAL A 136 -13.18 -26.18 27.96
CA VAL A 136 -13.20 -25.91 26.52
C VAL A 136 -11.93 -26.48 25.90
N VAL A 137 -12.07 -27.70 25.41
CA VAL A 137 -11.11 -28.41 24.56
C VAL A 137 -11.57 -28.40 23.11
N SER A 138 -10.74 -28.89 22.20
CA SER A 138 -11.11 -29.05 20.79
C SER A 138 -12.39 -29.88 20.62
N GLY A 139 -13.34 -29.35 19.85
CA GLY A 139 -14.66 -29.96 19.64
C GLY A 139 -15.68 -29.64 20.74
N SER A 140 -15.36 -28.71 21.65
CA SER A 140 -16.30 -28.19 22.65
C SER A 140 -16.31 -26.67 22.67
N SER A 141 -17.39 -26.09 23.17
CA SER A 141 -17.59 -24.65 23.26
C SER A 141 -18.42 -24.25 24.47
N VAL A 142 -18.36 -22.96 24.80
CA VAL A 142 -19.27 -22.30 25.75
C VAL A 142 -19.89 -21.06 25.10
N THR A 143 -21.11 -20.75 25.51
CA THR A 143 -21.86 -19.57 25.05
C THR A 143 -22.22 -18.68 26.22
N LEU A 144 -22.06 -17.37 26.04
CA LEU A 144 -22.24 -16.36 27.08
C LEU A 144 -23.18 -15.26 26.57
N LEU A 145 -24.16 -14.90 27.39
CA LEU A 145 -24.98 -13.70 27.21
C LEU A 145 -24.25 -12.45 27.77
N PRO A 146 -24.71 -11.22 27.45
CA PRO A 146 -24.03 -9.98 27.84
C PRO A 146 -23.63 -9.86 29.31
N ASP A 147 -24.53 -10.31 30.20
CA ASP A 147 -24.38 -10.21 31.66
C ASP A 147 -23.88 -11.50 32.33
N ASP A 148 -23.59 -12.55 31.54
CA ASP A 148 -23.01 -13.78 32.09
C ASP A 148 -21.60 -13.49 32.61
N VAL A 149 -21.37 -13.82 33.89
CA VAL A 149 -20.07 -13.66 34.55
C VAL A 149 -19.35 -14.99 34.57
N HIS A 150 -18.09 -15.00 34.14
CA HIS A 150 -17.28 -16.21 34.15
C HIS A 150 -15.79 -15.96 34.41
N THR A 151 -15.03 -16.99 34.78
CA THR A 151 -13.56 -16.99 34.71
C THR A 151 -13.10 -17.79 33.51
N ILE A 152 -11.85 -17.57 33.09
CA ILE A 152 -11.14 -18.49 32.18
C ILE A 152 -9.80 -18.85 32.79
N GLU A 153 -9.37 -20.10 32.66
CA GLU A 153 -8.03 -20.57 33.06
C GLU A 153 -7.53 -21.61 32.05
N LEU A 154 -6.32 -21.42 31.51
CA LEU A 154 -5.64 -22.45 30.74
C LEU A 154 -5.03 -23.48 31.69
N VAL A 155 -5.69 -24.63 31.78
CA VAL A 155 -5.29 -25.75 32.65
C VAL A 155 -4.47 -26.79 31.88
N GLY A 156 -3.48 -27.37 32.54
CA GLY A 156 -2.52 -28.30 31.94
C GLY A 156 -1.13 -27.70 31.77
N ASN A 157 -0.30 -28.31 30.92
CA ASN A 157 1.13 -27.97 30.77
C ASN A 157 1.50 -27.48 29.36
N GLU A 158 0.53 -27.32 28.45
CA GLU A 158 0.77 -26.90 27.06
C GLU A 158 0.11 -25.54 26.79
N PRO A 159 0.69 -24.70 25.91
CA PRO A 159 0.03 -23.50 25.43
C PRO A 159 -1.34 -23.79 24.79
N GLY A 160 -2.31 -22.92 25.04
CA GLY A 160 -3.67 -23.03 24.52
C GLY A 160 -3.94 -22.07 23.37
N LEU A 161 -4.75 -22.51 22.41
CA LEU A 161 -5.36 -21.69 21.37
C LEU A 161 -6.87 -21.91 21.39
N HIS A 162 -7.62 -20.82 21.51
CA HIS A 162 -9.08 -20.84 21.57
C HIS A 162 -9.67 -19.80 20.62
N LEU A 163 -10.74 -20.14 19.90
CA LEU A 163 -11.49 -19.19 19.10
C LEU A 163 -12.46 -18.44 20.02
N HIS A 164 -12.39 -17.11 20.01
CA HIS A 164 -13.34 -16.26 20.73
C HIS A 164 -14.11 -15.43 19.71
N PHE A 165 -15.43 -15.59 19.68
CA PHE A 165 -16.33 -14.90 18.78
C PHE A 165 -17.29 -14.02 19.56
N TYR A 166 -17.28 -12.72 19.29
CA TYR A 166 -18.04 -11.71 20.04
C TYR A 166 -19.06 -10.99 19.16
N GLY A 167 -20.18 -10.60 19.77
CA GLY A 167 -21.16 -9.73 19.14
C GLY A 167 -20.63 -8.34 18.82
N LEU A 168 -19.66 -7.85 19.59
CA LEU A 168 -18.95 -6.60 19.36
C LEU A 168 -17.45 -6.76 19.68
N ALA A 169 -16.61 -6.10 18.89
CA ALA A 169 -15.16 -6.17 18.99
C ALA A 169 -14.66 -5.73 20.38
N LEU A 170 -13.67 -6.46 20.90
CA LEU A 170 -13.11 -6.25 22.23
C LEU A 170 -12.66 -4.80 22.48
N ASP A 171 -12.08 -4.14 21.47
CA ASP A 171 -11.64 -2.73 21.48
C ASP A 171 -12.78 -1.70 21.50
N ARG A 172 -14.04 -2.15 21.43
CA ARG A 172 -15.24 -1.31 21.58
C ARG A 172 -16.02 -1.60 22.86
N LEU A 173 -15.58 -2.56 23.67
CA LEU A 173 -16.23 -3.00 24.91
C LEU A 173 -15.66 -2.28 26.13
N SER A 174 -15.94 -0.98 26.27
CA SER A 174 -15.46 -0.15 27.38
C SER A 174 -16.21 -0.35 28.71
N GLY A 175 -17.41 -0.94 28.66
CA GLY A 175 -18.29 -1.11 29.81
C GLY A 175 -18.08 -2.39 30.63
N ARG A 176 -17.18 -3.28 30.22
CA ARG A 176 -17.00 -4.60 30.87
C ARG A 176 -16.51 -4.46 32.29
N VAL A 177 -16.99 -5.32 33.19
CA VAL A 177 -16.56 -5.35 34.59
C VAL A 177 -15.77 -6.61 34.92
N VAL A 178 -14.78 -6.44 35.77
CA VAL A 178 -14.00 -7.53 36.38
C VAL A 178 -14.12 -7.45 37.89
N PHE A 179 -14.33 -8.59 38.54
CA PHE A 179 -14.52 -8.71 39.98
C PHE A 179 -13.22 -9.06 40.71
N GLU A 180 -13.11 -8.63 41.97
CA GLU A 180 -11.96 -8.92 42.85
C GLU A 180 -11.71 -10.43 43.06
N GLY A 181 -12.77 -11.24 43.10
CA GLY A 181 -12.64 -12.68 43.34
C GLY A 181 -13.89 -13.49 43.04
N ALA A 182 -13.77 -14.82 43.19
CA ALA A 182 -14.80 -15.80 42.85
C ALA A 182 -16.09 -15.68 43.69
N ALA A 183 -16.04 -15.03 44.86
CA ALA A 183 -17.23 -14.73 45.67
C ALA A 183 -17.90 -13.40 45.29
N GLY A 184 -17.36 -12.68 44.31
CA GLY A 184 -17.69 -11.29 44.01
C GLY A 184 -16.81 -10.32 44.81
N GLY A 185 -17.38 -9.22 45.26
CA GLY A 185 -16.67 -8.12 45.93
C GLY A 185 -16.83 -6.82 45.15
N SER A 186 -15.82 -5.94 45.26
CA SER A 186 -15.82 -4.77 44.40
C SER A 186 -15.59 -5.18 42.95
N TYR A 187 -16.12 -4.40 42.02
CA TYR A 187 -15.87 -4.56 40.61
C TYR A 187 -15.38 -3.25 40.01
N ARG A 188 -14.59 -3.37 38.95
CA ARG A 188 -14.13 -2.22 38.18
C ARG A 188 -14.41 -2.42 36.72
N HIS A 189 -14.68 -1.33 36.02
CA HIS A 189 -14.63 -1.37 34.57
C HIS A 189 -13.19 -1.64 34.11
N PHE A 190 -13.02 -2.53 33.15
CA PHE A 190 -11.73 -2.77 32.54
C PHE A 190 -11.83 -2.58 31.02
N GLY A 191 -10.89 -1.78 30.52
CA GLY A 191 -10.82 -1.43 29.12
C GLY A 191 -10.46 -2.64 28.23
N PRO A 192 -10.43 -2.42 26.92
CA PRO A 192 -10.03 -3.43 25.97
C PRO A 192 -8.59 -3.93 26.21
N PRO A 193 -8.23 -5.11 25.68
CA PRO A 193 -6.83 -5.54 25.63
C PRO A 193 -6.00 -4.46 24.95
N ARG A 194 -4.87 -4.07 25.57
CA ARG A 194 -4.02 -2.98 25.07
C ARG A 194 -3.48 -3.26 23.66
N HIS A 195 -3.16 -4.51 23.36
CA HIS A 195 -2.57 -4.92 22.09
C HIS A 195 -3.34 -6.09 21.48
N ILE A 196 -4.14 -5.82 20.45
CA ILE A 196 -4.76 -6.85 19.62
C ILE A 196 -3.87 -7.07 18.40
N ALA A 197 -3.41 -8.31 18.25
CA ALA A 197 -2.49 -8.72 17.21
C ALA A 197 -3.21 -9.29 16.00
N HIS A 198 -2.44 -9.66 14.99
CA HIS A 198 -2.88 -10.37 13.79
C HIS A 198 -1.89 -11.52 13.53
N ALA A 199 -2.30 -12.51 12.73
CA ALA A 199 -1.47 -13.68 12.49
C ALA A 199 -0.06 -13.29 12.02
N ALA A 200 0.94 -13.89 12.66
CA ALA A 200 2.34 -13.64 12.40
C ALA A 200 2.86 -14.48 11.23
N ILE A 201 3.82 -13.93 10.48
CA ILE A 201 4.69 -14.67 9.57
C ILE A 201 6.13 -14.26 9.87
N ASP A 202 7.06 -15.20 9.92
CA ASP A 202 8.49 -14.89 10.10
C ASP A 202 9.17 -14.60 8.75
N ALA A 203 10.42 -14.12 8.80
CA ALA A 203 11.15 -13.73 7.60
C ALA A 203 11.38 -14.89 6.61
N ALA A 204 11.71 -16.09 7.11
CA ALA A 204 11.97 -17.25 6.26
C ALA A 204 10.69 -17.76 5.58
N ALA A 205 9.58 -17.80 6.32
CA ALA A 205 8.27 -18.13 5.80
C ALA A 205 7.79 -17.09 4.77
N LEU A 206 8.02 -15.80 5.00
CA LEU A 206 7.71 -14.75 4.03
C LEU A 206 8.56 -14.86 2.77
N LYS A 207 9.87 -15.14 2.88
CA LYS A 207 10.73 -15.36 1.71
C LYS A 207 10.22 -16.52 0.84
N THR A 208 9.79 -17.61 1.48
CA THR A 208 9.17 -18.76 0.79
C THR A 208 7.83 -18.36 0.16
N ALA A 209 7.00 -17.61 0.88
CA ALA A 209 5.70 -17.12 0.41
C ALA A 209 5.79 -16.22 -0.83
N LEU A 210 6.83 -15.40 -0.94
CA LEU A 210 7.04 -14.53 -2.10
C LEU A 210 7.43 -15.29 -3.37
N ALA A 211 7.82 -16.56 -3.24
CA ALA A 211 8.32 -17.41 -4.32
C ALA A 211 7.38 -18.59 -4.66
N ASP A 212 6.27 -18.77 -3.94
CA ASP A 212 5.37 -19.91 -4.12
C ASP A 212 4.47 -19.82 -5.37
N GLY A 213 4.43 -18.65 -6.02
CA GLY A 213 3.67 -18.41 -7.26
C GLY A 213 2.20 -18.06 -7.05
N ASP A 214 1.69 -18.10 -5.81
CA ASP A 214 0.34 -17.63 -5.48
C ASP A 214 0.33 -16.09 -5.38
N GLU A 215 -0.84 -15.47 -5.61
CA GLU A 215 -0.98 -14.03 -5.50
C GLU A 215 -0.71 -13.53 -4.07
N ILE A 216 0.26 -12.63 -3.93
CA ILE A 216 0.67 -12.04 -2.65
C ILE A 216 0.99 -10.55 -2.82
N ALA A 217 0.56 -9.74 -1.86
CA ALA A 217 0.95 -8.33 -1.73
C ALA A 217 1.73 -8.13 -0.43
N LEU A 218 2.95 -7.60 -0.55
CA LEU A 218 3.77 -7.18 0.59
C LEU A 218 3.70 -5.66 0.70
N LEU A 219 3.15 -5.15 1.80
CA LEU A 219 2.93 -3.71 1.99
C LEU A 219 3.74 -3.20 3.18
N ASP A 220 4.55 -2.17 2.96
CA ASP A 220 5.21 -1.43 4.03
C ASP A 220 4.32 -0.28 4.49
N VAL A 221 3.96 -0.28 5.76
CA VAL A 221 2.95 0.66 6.29
C VAL A 221 3.55 1.87 6.99
N ARG A 222 4.88 2.02 6.96
CA ARG A 222 5.57 3.23 7.41
C ARG A 222 5.36 4.35 6.40
N GLU A 223 5.66 5.58 6.80
CA GLU A 223 5.67 6.71 5.87
C GLU A 223 6.71 6.48 4.75
N THR A 224 6.43 7.01 3.56
CA THR A 224 7.18 6.62 2.36
C THR A 224 8.65 7.05 2.44
N GLY A 225 8.95 8.18 3.07
CA GLY A 225 10.33 8.61 3.34
C GLY A 225 11.09 7.68 4.27
N VAL A 226 10.40 7.00 5.19
CA VAL A 226 10.99 5.94 6.04
C VAL A 226 11.23 4.67 5.23
N PHE A 227 10.26 4.26 4.42
CA PHE A 227 10.35 3.13 3.51
C PHE A 227 11.58 3.23 2.60
N VAL A 228 11.77 4.38 1.91
CA VAL A 228 12.89 4.55 0.95
C VAL A 228 14.27 4.53 1.60
N ARG A 229 14.39 4.62 2.93
CA ARG A 229 15.68 4.49 3.61
C ARG A 229 16.09 3.02 3.82
N GLY A 230 15.14 2.10 3.79
CA GLY A 230 15.39 0.68 4.01
C GLY A 230 14.10 -0.14 4.03
N HIS A 231 13.91 -0.97 3.01
CA HIS A 231 12.73 -1.82 2.82
C HIS A 231 13.06 -3.17 2.18
N LEU A 232 12.10 -4.10 2.23
CA LEU A 232 12.17 -5.38 1.50
C LEU A 232 11.99 -5.10 -0.01
N LEU A 233 12.74 -5.78 -0.88
CA LEU A 233 12.74 -5.52 -2.33
C LEU A 233 11.34 -5.46 -2.95
N LEU A 234 10.50 -6.43 -2.60
CA LEU A 234 9.18 -6.63 -3.19
C LEU A 234 8.05 -5.95 -2.42
N ALA A 235 8.38 -5.12 -1.42
CA ALA A 235 7.38 -4.36 -0.67
C ALA A 235 6.94 -3.12 -1.46
N ALA A 236 5.63 -2.89 -1.56
CA ALA A 236 5.07 -1.63 -2.01
C ALA A 236 4.84 -0.70 -0.81
N SER A 237 5.13 0.59 -0.97
CA SER A 237 4.82 1.60 0.04
C SER A 237 3.31 1.81 0.15
N ALA A 238 2.74 1.57 1.33
CA ALA A 238 1.33 1.79 1.64
C ALA A 238 1.16 2.32 3.07
N PRO A 239 1.57 3.59 3.34
CA PRO A 239 1.57 4.15 4.68
C PRO A 239 0.21 4.00 5.38
N LEU A 240 0.21 3.62 6.67
CA LEU A 240 -0.98 3.34 7.49
C LEU A 240 -2.07 4.42 7.34
N TRP A 241 -1.67 5.69 7.34
CA TRP A 241 -2.58 6.84 7.31
C TRP A 241 -3.07 7.22 5.90
N ARG A 242 -2.63 6.47 4.88
CA ARG A 242 -3.03 6.64 3.47
C ARG A 242 -3.77 5.41 2.92
N LEU A 243 -3.94 4.34 3.70
CA LEU A 243 -4.56 3.09 3.25
C LEU A 243 -5.98 3.28 2.70
N GLU A 244 -6.75 4.22 3.25
CA GLU A 244 -8.09 4.56 2.76
C GLU A 244 -8.11 5.06 1.31
N LEU A 245 -6.99 5.60 0.82
CA LEU A 245 -6.80 6.08 -0.55
C LEU A 245 -6.09 5.07 -1.44
N LEU A 246 -5.17 4.28 -0.86
CA LEU A 246 -4.24 3.45 -1.60
C LEU A 246 -4.69 1.99 -1.76
N ALA A 247 -5.32 1.40 -0.74
CA ALA A 247 -5.52 -0.04 -0.67
C ALA A 247 -6.35 -0.60 -1.85
N ASP A 248 -7.43 0.08 -2.25
CA ASP A 248 -8.28 -0.35 -3.38
C ASP A 248 -7.54 -0.32 -4.73
N ARG A 249 -6.57 0.58 -4.88
CA ARG A 249 -5.76 0.73 -6.09
C ARG A 249 -4.60 -0.25 -6.11
N LEU A 250 -3.91 -0.42 -4.98
CA LEU A 250 -2.75 -1.32 -4.86
C LEU A 250 -3.17 -2.80 -4.84
N VAL A 251 -4.26 -3.14 -4.15
CA VAL A 251 -4.72 -4.52 -3.92
C VAL A 251 -6.24 -4.62 -4.11
N PRO A 252 -6.76 -4.56 -5.35
CA PRO A 252 -8.19 -4.42 -5.61
C PRO A 252 -9.03 -5.65 -5.19
N ARG A 253 -8.45 -6.85 -5.21
CA ARG A 253 -9.12 -8.08 -4.75
C ARG A 253 -9.05 -8.18 -3.22
N ARG A 254 -10.22 -8.26 -2.58
CA ARG A 254 -10.35 -8.19 -1.10
C ARG A 254 -9.84 -9.43 -0.36
N ASP A 255 -9.76 -10.56 -1.06
CA ASP A 255 -9.27 -11.83 -0.53
C ASP A 255 -7.77 -12.09 -0.81
N THR A 256 -7.07 -11.13 -1.44
CA THR A 256 -5.64 -11.25 -1.69
C THR A 256 -4.85 -11.45 -0.41
N ARG A 257 -3.90 -12.38 -0.45
CA ARG A 257 -2.94 -12.62 0.62
C ARG A 257 -2.07 -11.39 0.81
N ILE A 258 -2.26 -10.70 1.92
CA ILE A 258 -1.50 -9.50 2.26
C ILE A 258 -0.57 -9.81 3.43
N VAL A 259 0.69 -9.44 3.29
CA VAL A 259 1.64 -9.39 4.40
C VAL A 259 2.01 -7.93 4.63
N LEU A 260 1.85 -7.46 5.87
CA LEU A 260 2.21 -6.11 6.27
C LEU A 260 3.56 -6.14 6.99
N THR A 261 4.39 -5.14 6.72
CA THR A 261 5.65 -4.90 7.43
C THR A 261 5.75 -3.46 7.89
N ASP A 262 6.53 -3.25 8.96
CA ASP A 262 7.01 -1.96 9.43
C ASP A 262 8.49 -2.07 9.78
N GLY A 263 9.00 -1.20 10.65
CA GLY A 263 10.42 -1.16 11.04
C GLY A 263 10.82 -2.22 12.08
N GLY A 264 9.86 -2.86 12.75
CA GLY A 264 10.11 -3.77 13.88
C GLY A 264 10.33 -3.08 15.23
N GLU A 265 10.30 -1.74 15.28
CA GLU A 265 10.52 -0.96 16.51
C GLU A 265 9.23 -0.80 17.33
N GLY A 266 9.30 -1.07 18.63
CA GLY A 266 8.23 -0.78 19.60
C GLY A 266 7.21 -1.92 19.82
N GLY A 267 6.58 -1.93 21.00
CA GLY A 267 5.55 -2.92 21.37
C GLY A 267 4.21 -2.76 20.62
N ASP A 268 3.99 -1.61 19.99
CA ASP A 268 2.81 -1.27 19.19
C ASP A 268 3.16 -1.14 17.69
N SER A 269 3.39 -2.28 17.05
CA SER A 269 3.71 -2.35 15.62
C SER A 269 2.64 -1.67 14.74
N LEU A 270 3.07 -0.73 13.89
CA LEU A 270 2.23 -0.06 12.89
C LEU A 270 1.56 -1.07 11.96
N ALA A 271 2.24 -2.20 11.66
CA ALA A 271 1.70 -3.27 10.84
C ALA A 271 0.45 -3.91 11.46
N HIS A 272 0.38 -4.10 12.79
CA HIS A 272 -0.84 -4.59 13.43
C HIS A 272 -1.99 -3.55 13.40
N GLN A 273 -1.68 -2.25 13.53
CA GLN A 273 -2.69 -1.18 13.38
C GLN A 273 -3.23 -1.13 11.95
N ALA A 274 -2.35 -1.29 10.95
CA ALA A 274 -2.73 -1.35 9.54
C ALA A 274 -3.56 -2.60 9.23
N ALA A 275 -3.23 -3.75 9.80
CA ALA A 275 -4.02 -4.97 9.66
C ALA A 275 -5.44 -4.77 10.20
N ALA A 276 -5.57 -4.18 11.39
CA ALA A 276 -6.88 -3.85 11.97
C ALA A 276 -7.72 -2.95 11.05
N LYS A 277 -7.08 -1.93 10.46
CA LYS A 277 -7.72 -1.01 9.52
C LYS A 277 -8.15 -1.74 8.24
N LEU A 278 -7.26 -2.54 7.63
CA LEU A 278 -7.57 -3.31 6.42
C LEU A 278 -8.72 -4.30 6.61
N LEU A 279 -8.77 -5.02 7.75
CA LEU A 279 -9.86 -5.92 8.10
C LEU A 279 -11.22 -5.22 8.09
N ARG A 280 -11.30 -4.03 8.70
CA ARG A 280 -12.52 -3.19 8.73
C ARG A 280 -12.90 -2.66 7.34
N LEU A 281 -11.90 -2.33 6.54
CA LEU A 281 -12.09 -1.86 5.15
C LEU A 281 -12.41 -3.00 4.17
N GLY A 282 -12.33 -4.26 4.61
CA GLY A 282 -12.78 -5.44 3.87
C GLY A 282 -11.67 -6.42 3.43
N TRP A 283 -10.39 -6.11 3.66
CA TRP A 283 -9.29 -7.04 3.41
C TRP A 283 -9.00 -7.87 4.64
N ARG A 284 -9.33 -9.16 4.61
CA ARG A 284 -9.27 -10.02 5.81
C ARG A 284 -8.18 -11.10 5.74
N ASN A 285 -7.61 -11.35 4.57
CA ASN A 285 -6.47 -12.26 4.40
C ASN A 285 -5.14 -11.54 4.68
N VAL A 286 -4.95 -11.10 5.94
CA VAL A 286 -3.81 -10.26 6.35
C VAL A 286 -2.96 -10.97 7.40
N SER A 287 -1.65 -10.98 7.18
CA SER A 287 -0.63 -11.40 8.17
C SER A 287 0.38 -10.27 8.40
N VAL A 288 1.13 -10.33 9.51
CA VAL A 288 2.15 -9.33 9.88
C VAL A 288 3.53 -9.99 9.97
N LEU A 289 4.52 -9.38 9.33
CA LEU A 289 5.92 -9.81 9.43
C LEU A 289 6.45 -9.58 10.85
N THR A 290 6.82 -10.66 11.53
CA THR A 290 7.35 -10.61 12.90
C THR A 290 8.67 -9.85 12.91
N GLY A 291 8.72 -8.76 13.68
CA GLY A 291 9.91 -7.92 13.84
C GLY A 291 10.27 -7.06 12.62
N GLY A 292 9.36 -6.94 11.64
CA GLY A 292 9.47 -6.02 10.51
C GLY A 292 10.77 -6.12 9.70
N THR A 293 11.21 -5.00 9.13
CA THR A 293 12.44 -4.92 8.35
C THR A 293 13.70 -5.26 9.15
N GLN A 294 13.72 -4.99 10.46
CA GLN A 294 14.84 -5.33 11.31
C GLN A 294 15.04 -6.84 11.43
N ALA A 295 13.98 -7.61 11.65
CA ALA A 295 14.05 -9.06 11.71
C ALA A 295 14.36 -9.69 10.34
N TRP A 296 13.89 -9.08 9.25
CA TRP A 296 14.26 -9.48 7.90
C TRP A 296 15.78 -9.37 7.67
N ALA A 297 16.37 -8.24 8.03
CA ALA A 297 17.81 -8.03 7.97
C ALA A 297 18.57 -8.97 8.91
N ALA A 298 18.08 -9.18 10.14
CA ALA A 298 18.69 -10.09 11.11
C ALA A 298 18.66 -11.56 10.66
N ALA A 299 17.70 -11.93 9.81
CA ALA A 299 17.64 -13.25 9.16
C ALA A 299 18.63 -13.39 7.98
N GLY A 300 19.37 -12.34 7.64
CA GLY A 300 20.38 -12.34 6.58
C GLY A 300 19.84 -12.04 5.18
N PHE A 301 18.61 -11.55 5.07
CA PHE A 301 18.02 -11.14 3.79
C PHE A 301 18.34 -9.68 3.45
N GLU A 302 18.35 -9.35 2.16
CA GLU A 302 18.71 -8.02 1.68
C GLU A 302 17.68 -6.95 2.05
N ILE A 303 18.19 -5.76 2.38
CA ILE A 303 17.40 -4.53 2.57
C ILE A 303 17.84 -3.53 1.49
N PHE A 304 16.86 -2.97 0.81
CA PHE A 304 17.07 -2.02 -0.26
C PHE A 304 16.70 -0.62 0.19
N SER A 305 17.41 0.38 -0.31
CA SER A 305 17.04 1.79 -0.19
C SER A 305 16.60 2.33 -1.56
N GLY A 306 16.03 3.52 -1.58
CA GLY A 306 15.47 4.15 -2.77
C GLY A 306 13.98 3.84 -2.96
N SER A 307 13.44 4.36 -4.06
CA SER A 307 12.07 4.08 -4.52
C SER A 307 12.10 3.23 -5.78
N ASN A 308 11.03 2.45 -6.02
CA ASN A 308 10.82 1.69 -7.26
C ASN A 308 12.00 0.76 -7.60
N VAL A 309 12.59 0.16 -6.56
CA VAL A 309 13.84 -0.61 -6.67
C VAL A 309 13.73 -1.79 -7.64
N PRO A 310 12.63 -2.57 -7.69
CA PRO A 310 12.51 -3.64 -8.68
C PRO A 310 12.69 -3.14 -10.13
N SER A 311 12.06 -2.01 -10.48
CA SER A 311 12.15 -1.44 -11.83
C SER A 311 13.53 -0.84 -12.13
N LYS A 312 14.20 -0.23 -11.14
CA LYS A 312 15.54 0.33 -11.30
C LYS A 312 16.60 -0.76 -11.43
N ALA A 313 16.54 -1.77 -10.56
CA ALA A 313 17.39 -2.95 -10.65
C ALA A 313 17.19 -3.68 -11.99
N PHE A 314 15.95 -3.76 -12.49
CA PHE A 314 15.66 -4.28 -13.82
C PHE A 314 16.33 -3.48 -14.95
N GLY A 315 16.34 -2.13 -14.87
CA GLY A 315 17.09 -1.28 -15.79
C GLY A 315 18.58 -1.61 -15.84
N GLU A 316 19.21 -1.82 -14.69
CA GLU A 316 20.63 -2.16 -14.62
C GLU A 316 20.92 -3.59 -15.12
N VAL A 317 20.01 -4.54 -14.86
CA VAL A 317 20.08 -5.90 -15.42
C VAL A 317 20.00 -5.88 -16.95
N ILE A 318 19.18 -5.00 -17.53
CA ILE A 318 19.12 -4.80 -18.99
C ILE A 318 20.48 -4.34 -19.50
N GLU A 319 21.05 -3.24 -18.97
CA GLU A 319 22.34 -2.73 -19.45
C GLU A 319 23.44 -3.80 -19.34
N HIS A 320 23.50 -4.50 -18.21
CA HIS A 320 24.51 -5.52 -17.95
C HIS A 320 24.41 -6.73 -18.91
N GLN A 321 23.20 -7.25 -19.15
CA GLN A 321 23.02 -8.47 -19.96
C GLN A 321 22.88 -8.18 -21.47
N LYS A 322 22.29 -7.04 -21.84
CA LYS A 322 22.05 -6.64 -23.24
C LYS A 322 23.15 -5.78 -23.83
N HIS A 323 24.06 -5.28 -22.99
CA HIS A 323 25.09 -4.34 -23.38
C HIS A 323 24.51 -3.12 -24.11
N THR A 324 23.40 -2.57 -23.57
CA THR A 324 22.71 -1.41 -24.15
C THR A 324 23.72 -0.29 -24.43
N PRO A 325 23.88 0.16 -25.69
CA PRO A 325 24.86 1.18 -26.03
C PRO A 325 24.58 2.50 -25.32
N TRP A 326 25.64 3.21 -24.93
CA TRP A 326 25.55 4.50 -24.26
C TRP A 326 26.57 5.51 -24.81
N ILE A 327 26.30 6.79 -24.58
CA ILE A 327 27.20 7.92 -24.87
C ILE A 327 27.41 8.75 -23.59
N SER A 328 28.62 9.29 -23.40
CA SER A 328 28.91 10.18 -22.26
C SER A 328 28.35 11.60 -22.47
N ALA A 329 28.15 12.35 -21.38
CA ALA A 329 27.75 13.75 -21.46
C ALA A 329 28.75 14.61 -22.26
N ASP A 330 30.06 14.34 -22.12
CA ASP A 330 31.10 15.08 -22.83
C ASP A 330 31.12 14.77 -24.33
N GLU A 331 30.99 13.49 -24.68
CA GLU A 331 30.95 13.08 -26.08
C GLU A 331 29.68 13.61 -26.77
N LEU A 332 28.52 13.55 -26.09
CA LEU A 332 27.28 14.13 -26.62
C LEU A 332 27.45 15.63 -26.88
N GLN A 333 28.03 16.38 -25.94
CA GLN A 333 28.29 17.81 -26.11
C GLN A 333 29.20 18.06 -27.32
N GLN A 334 30.29 17.32 -27.46
CA GLN A 334 31.21 17.46 -28.61
C GLN A 334 30.53 17.19 -29.95
N ARG A 335 29.65 16.18 -30.02
CA ARG A 335 28.89 15.86 -31.24
C ARG A 335 27.89 16.96 -31.58
N ILE A 336 27.23 17.54 -30.57
CA ILE A 336 26.33 18.69 -30.75
C ILE A 336 27.10 19.92 -31.26
N GLU A 337 28.24 20.24 -30.67
CA GLU A 337 29.09 21.35 -31.09
C GLU A 337 29.64 21.18 -32.50
N ARG A 338 29.93 19.93 -32.90
CA ARG A 338 30.36 19.60 -34.27
C ARG A 338 29.22 19.69 -35.30
N GLY A 339 27.97 19.74 -34.85
CA GLY A 339 26.79 19.72 -35.73
C GLY A 339 26.50 18.35 -36.32
N ASP A 340 26.81 17.27 -35.58
CA ASP A 340 26.47 15.91 -36.00
C ASP A 340 24.95 15.73 -36.17
N ASP A 341 24.57 14.81 -37.05
CA ASP A 341 23.18 14.41 -37.23
C ASP A 341 22.70 13.52 -36.07
N LEU A 342 22.07 14.13 -35.07
CA LEU A 342 21.54 13.42 -33.91
C LEU A 342 20.23 14.06 -33.42
N VAL A 343 19.43 13.26 -32.73
CA VAL A 343 18.29 13.73 -31.94
C VAL A 343 18.40 13.24 -30.50
N VAL A 344 18.07 14.12 -29.56
CA VAL A 344 18.04 13.77 -28.13
C VAL A 344 16.60 13.78 -27.65
N VAL A 345 16.14 12.66 -27.10
CA VAL A 345 14.78 12.49 -26.59
C VAL A 345 14.80 12.20 -25.09
N ASP A 346 13.92 12.84 -24.34
CA ASP A 346 13.78 12.66 -22.89
C ASP A 346 12.61 11.72 -22.60
N SER A 347 12.94 10.57 -21.99
CA SER A 347 12.02 9.46 -21.74
C SER A 347 11.17 9.60 -20.47
N ARG A 348 11.38 10.67 -19.69
CA ARG A 348 10.60 11.00 -18.49
C ARG A 348 9.20 11.51 -18.84
N THR A 349 8.37 11.76 -17.83
CA THR A 349 7.06 12.36 -18.09
C THR A 349 7.20 13.79 -18.63
N THR A 350 6.13 14.26 -19.28
CA THR A 350 6.08 15.64 -19.79
C THR A 350 6.21 16.67 -18.67
N GLU A 351 5.74 16.35 -17.46
CA GLU A 351 5.87 17.19 -16.28
C GLU A 351 7.32 17.26 -15.80
N GLU A 352 8.00 16.12 -15.67
CA GLU A 352 9.43 16.09 -15.28
C GLU A 352 10.32 16.81 -16.30
N PHE A 353 10.00 16.71 -17.59
CA PHE A 353 10.70 17.43 -18.66
C PHE A 353 10.50 18.95 -18.58
N ALA A 354 9.28 19.38 -18.26
CA ALA A 354 8.96 20.79 -18.06
C ALA A 354 9.63 21.33 -16.79
N ASP A 355 9.70 20.54 -15.73
CA ASP A 355 10.42 20.92 -14.51
C ASP A 355 11.90 21.19 -14.79
N PHE A 356 12.57 20.30 -15.54
CA PHE A 356 13.89 20.55 -16.11
C PHE A 356 14.21 19.58 -17.25
N SER A 357 15.03 19.98 -18.23
CA SER A 357 15.48 19.12 -19.32
C SER A 357 16.82 19.57 -19.92
N LEU A 358 17.44 18.72 -20.74
CA LEU A 358 18.56 19.17 -21.58
C LEU A 358 18.07 20.23 -22.58
N PRO A 359 18.79 21.34 -22.80
CA PRO A 359 18.30 22.49 -23.57
C PRO A 359 17.80 22.18 -24.99
N PHE A 360 18.37 21.16 -25.62
CA PHE A 360 18.10 20.75 -27.01
C PHE A 360 17.23 19.49 -27.12
N ALA A 361 16.88 18.83 -26.01
CA ALA A 361 16.14 17.56 -26.07
C ALA A 361 14.66 17.78 -26.40
N HIS A 362 14.03 16.79 -27.02
CA HIS A 362 12.58 16.70 -27.22
C HIS A 362 11.95 15.84 -26.11
N SER A 363 10.78 16.22 -25.60
CA SER A 363 10.02 15.34 -24.71
C SER A 363 9.44 14.16 -25.51
N LEU A 364 9.76 12.94 -25.11
CA LEU A 364 9.21 11.72 -25.69
C LEU A 364 9.13 10.62 -24.62
N PRO A 365 8.10 10.64 -23.75
CA PRO A 365 7.96 9.70 -22.64
C PRO A 365 8.12 8.25 -23.08
N GLY A 366 8.67 7.37 -22.22
CA GLY A 366 9.15 6.04 -22.61
C GLY A 366 8.21 5.20 -23.50
N ALA A 367 6.90 5.16 -23.21
CA ALA A 367 5.93 4.41 -24.01
C ALA A 367 5.72 5.01 -25.42
N GLU A 368 5.91 6.32 -25.57
CA GLU A 368 5.73 7.08 -26.82
C GLU A 368 6.91 6.88 -27.79
N LEU A 369 8.06 6.35 -27.33
CA LEU A 369 9.29 6.24 -28.12
C LEU A 369 9.07 5.51 -29.46
N VAL A 370 8.61 4.26 -29.43
CA VAL A 370 8.39 3.47 -30.66
C VAL A 370 7.29 4.08 -31.52
N TYR A 371 6.29 4.70 -30.90
CA TYR A 371 5.16 5.31 -31.60
C TYR A 371 5.58 6.53 -32.42
N ARG A 372 6.53 7.32 -31.92
CA ARG A 372 6.77 8.69 -32.42
C ARG A 372 8.21 8.97 -32.88
N ILE A 373 9.19 8.11 -32.59
CA ILE A 373 10.61 8.41 -32.90
C ILE A 373 10.87 8.64 -34.39
N GLY A 374 10.12 7.98 -35.29
CA GLY A 374 10.28 8.13 -36.73
C GLY A 374 10.01 9.54 -37.26
N GLU A 375 9.22 10.33 -36.53
CA GLU A 375 8.95 11.73 -36.86
C GLU A 375 10.10 12.66 -36.47
N LEU A 376 10.91 12.24 -35.49
CA LEU A 376 12.06 13.01 -35.00
C LEU A 376 13.38 12.56 -35.65
N ALA A 377 13.48 11.30 -36.05
CA ALA A 377 14.65 10.71 -36.68
C ALA A 377 14.29 9.92 -37.96
N PRO A 378 13.73 10.57 -38.99
CA PRO A 378 13.26 9.88 -40.20
C PRO A 378 14.38 9.25 -41.03
N ARG A 379 15.63 9.73 -40.88
CA ARG A 379 16.79 9.18 -41.60
C ARG A 379 17.42 8.04 -40.79
N PRO A 380 17.66 6.85 -41.39
CA PRO A 380 18.30 5.72 -40.72
C PRO A 380 19.67 6.02 -40.08
N GLU A 381 20.39 7.02 -40.57
CA GLU A 381 21.74 7.35 -40.10
C GLU A 381 21.72 8.31 -38.90
N THR A 382 20.58 8.96 -38.62
CA THR A 382 20.45 9.90 -37.50
C THR A 382 20.62 9.15 -36.17
N LEU A 383 21.57 9.59 -35.35
CA LEU A 383 21.80 9.04 -34.02
C LEU A 383 20.67 9.44 -33.06
N VAL A 384 20.00 8.45 -32.47
CA VAL A 384 19.00 8.68 -31.42
C VAL A 384 19.66 8.51 -30.05
N VAL A 385 19.62 9.57 -29.25
CA VAL A 385 20.12 9.57 -27.87
C VAL A 385 18.94 9.66 -26.90
N VAL A 386 18.73 8.63 -26.08
CA VAL A 386 17.66 8.60 -25.09
C VAL A 386 18.19 9.06 -23.73
N ASN A 387 17.56 10.07 -23.14
CA ASN A 387 17.91 10.69 -21.86
C ASN A 387 16.86 10.37 -20.78
N CYS A 388 17.31 10.32 -19.52
CA CYS A 388 16.45 10.58 -18.37
C CYS A 388 17.19 11.38 -17.27
N ALA A 389 16.64 11.43 -16.05
CA ALA A 389 17.28 12.12 -14.94
C ALA A 389 18.62 11.45 -14.55
N GLY A 390 18.58 10.14 -14.29
CA GLY A 390 19.72 9.27 -13.99
C GLY A 390 19.94 8.24 -15.10
N ARG A 391 19.72 6.94 -14.79
CA ARG A 391 20.09 5.83 -15.71
C ARG A 391 18.91 4.98 -16.21
N THR A 392 18.01 4.59 -15.30
CA THR A 392 17.00 3.55 -15.56
C THR A 392 16.18 3.77 -16.85
N ARG A 393 15.50 4.93 -16.98
CA ARG A 393 14.57 5.16 -18.11
C ARG A 393 15.28 5.38 -19.45
N SER A 394 16.50 5.92 -19.44
CA SER A 394 17.30 6.05 -20.67
C SER A 394 17.77 4.68 -21.17
N ILE A 395 18.18 3.77 -20.30
CA ILE A 395 18.51 2.38 -20.66
C ILE A 395 17.29 1.66 -21.23
N VAL A 396 16.19 1.64 -20.47
CA VAL A 396 14.93 0.98 -20.90
C VAL A 396 14.45 1.57 -22.22
N GLY A 397 14.44 2.89 -22.37
CA GLY A 397 14.00 3.56 -23.59
C GLY A 397 14.89 3.26 -24.80
N ALA A 398 16.22 3.32 -24.65
CA ALA A 398 17.15 2.95 -25.72
C ALA A 398 16.98 1.49 -26.13
N GLN A 399 16.92 0.57 -25.16
CA GLN A 399 16.71 -0.84 -25.43
C GLN A 399 15.35 -1.11 -26.06
N THR A 400 14.31 -0.34 -25.73
CA THR A 400 12.99 -0.45 -26.37
C THR A 400 13.09 -0.21 -27.88
N LEU A 401 13.80 0.84 -28.28
CA LEU A 401 13.99 1.19 -29.69
C LEU A 401 14.84 0.12 -30.43
N ILE A 402 15.89 -0.38 -29.77
CA ILE A 402 16.75 -1.45 -30.28
C ILE A 402 15.96 -2.75 -30.48
N ASP A 403 15.18 -3.17 -29.48
CA ASP A 403 14.38 -4.40 -29.54
C ASP A 403 13.24 -4.29 -30.58
N ALA A 404 12.70 -3.08 -30.77
CA ALA A 404 11.77 -2.73 -31.84
C ALA A 404 12.44 -2.65 -33.23
N GLY A 405 13.78 -2.77 -33.28
CA GLY A 405 14.58 -2.85 -34.50
C GLY A 405 14.60 -1.57 -35.32
N VAL A 406 14.41 -0.39 -34.70
CA VAL A 406 14.46 0.88 -35.45
C VAL A 406 15.77 0.98 -36.23
N PRO A 407 15.77 1.54 -37.44
CA PRO A 407 16.95 1.50 -38.31
C PRO A 407 18.08 2.41 -37.80
N ASN A 408 17.74 3.38 -36.95
CA ASN A 408 18.65 4.33 -36.36
C ASN A 408 19.68 3.67 -35.43
N PRO A 409 20.94 4.15 -35.39
CA PRO A 409 21.78 3.88 -34.25
C PRO A 409 21.16 4.53 -33.00
N VAL A 410 21.02 3.75 -31.93
CA VAL A 410 20.41 4.19 -30.67
C VAL A 410 21.40 4.02 -29.53
N VAL A 411 21.50 5.05 -28.69
CA VAL A 411 22.30 5.03 -27.45
C VAL A 411 21.51 5.65 -26.30
N SER A 412 21.76 5.22 -25.07
CA SER A 412 21.34 5.95 -23.86
C SER A 412 22.35 7.05 -23.52
N LEU A 413 21.90 8.18 -22.96
CA LEU A 413 22.79 9.13 -22.31
C LEU A 413 23.18 8.57 -20.94
N LYS A 414 24.47 8.26 -20.78
CA LYS A 414 25.01 7.73 -19.52
C LYS A 414 24.79 8.75 -18.40
N ASP A 415 24.13 8.30 -17.33
CA ASP A 415 23.84 9.05 -16.09
C ASP A 415 23.02 10.35 -16.29
N GLY A 416 22.43 10.50 -17.48
CA GLY A 416 21.38 11.48 -17.76
C GLY A 416 21.73 12.94 -17.45
N THR A 417 20.71 13.69 -17.01
CA THR A 417 20.87 15.09 -16.61
C THR A 417 21.73 15.27 -15.35
N MET A 418 21.88 14.24 -14.50
CA MET A 418 22.80 14.30 -13.35
C MET A 418 24.25 14.43 -13.82
N ALA A 419 24.70 13.59 -14.75
CA ALA A 419 26.03 13.73 -15.34
C ALA A 419 26.19 15.03 -16.12
N TRP A 420 25.13 15.52 -16.78
CA TRP A 420 25.17 16.81 -17.45
C TRP A 420 25.53 17.95 -16.49
N LEU A 421 24.85 18.00 -15.33
CA LEU A 421 25.12 18.97 -14.27
C LEU A 421 26.50 18.78 -13.61
N LEU A 422 26.90 17.52 -13.36
CA LEU A 422 28.21 17.19 -12.78
C LEU A 422 29.39 17.65 -13.66
N ASN A 423 29.17 17.78 -14.97
CA ASN A 423 30.14 18.32 -15.92
C ASN A 423 30.04 19.85 -16.08
N GLY A 424 29.38 20.55 -15.15
CA GLY A 424 29.28 22.00 -15.11
C GLY A 424 28.36 22.62 -16.16
N ARG A 425 27.52 21.80 -16.83
CA ARG A 425 26.57 22.27 -17.84
C ARG A 425 25.23 22.64 -17.21
N THR A 426 24.40 23.38 -17.93
CA THR A 426 23.10 23.85 -17.44
C THR A 426 21.93 23.11 -18.08
N LEU A 427 20.83 23.06 -17.34
CA LEU A 427 19.54 22.55 -17.79
C LEU A 427 18.63 23.72 -18.19
N ALA A 428 17.62 23.43 -19.00
CA ALA A 428 16.53 24.34 -19.28
C ALA A 428 15.30 23.97 -18.46
N HIS A 429 14.45 24.96 -18.16
CA HIS A 429 13.26 24.82 -17.32
C HIS A 429 12.03 25.41 -18.04
N GLY A 430 10.83 24.94 -17.69
CA GLY A 430 9.55 25.40 -18.26
C GLY A 430 9.37 25.04 -19.74
N ARG A 431 10.11 24.05 -20.25
CA ARG A 431 10.04 23.66 -21.66
C ARG A 431 8.84 22.76 -21.92
N HIS A 432 8.06 23.11 -22.93
CA HIS A 432 6.95 22.29 -23.44
C HIS A 432 7.15 22.05 -24.93
N THR A 433 7.29 20.79 -25.33
CA THR A 433 7.38 20.39 -26.74
C THR A 433 6.18 19.51 -27.06
N PRO A 434 5.39 19.83 -28.10
CA PRO A 434 4.33 18.94 -28.56
C PRO A 434 4.89 17.57 -28.93
N LEU A 435 4.15 16.50 -28.62
CA LEU A 435 4.47 15.17 -29.10
C LEU A 435 4.13 15.11 -30.60
N PRO A 436 5.07 14.71 -31.48
CA PRO A 436 4.80 14.67 -32.92
C PRO A 436 3.82 13.53 -33.23
N GLU A 437 2.75 13.83 -33.95
CA GLU A 437 1.77 12.83 -34.39
C GLU A 437 2.29 12.07 -35.61
N PRO A 438 2.41 10.73 -35.56
CA PRO A 438 3.02 9.99 -36.64
C PRO A 438 2.12 9.92 -37.87
N GLU A 439 2.74 10.04 -39.05
CA GLU A 439 2.05 9.80 -40.32
C GLU A 439 1.58 8.34 -40.42
N ARG A 440 0.64 8.06 -41.32
CA ARG A 440 0.07 6.71 -41.48
C ARG A 440 1.13 5.64 -41.69
N ALA A 441 2.14 5.91 -42.53
CA ALA A 441 3.22 4.96 -42.81
C ALA A 441 4.12 4.72 -41.58
N THR A 442 4.54 5.77 -40.88
CA THR A 442 5.31 5.68 -39.63
C THR A 442 4.56 4.89 -38.58
N ARG A 443 3.26 5.16 -38.42
CA ARG A 443 2.39 4.46 -37.47
C ARG A 443 2.24 2.97 -37.78
N GLU A 444 2.04 2.61 -39.05
CA GLU A 444 1.95 1.20 -39.47
C GLU A 444 3.27 0.46 -39.21
N ALA A 445 4.42 1.09 -39.49
CA ALA A 445 5.72 0.54 -39.16
C ALA A 445 5.93 0.37 -37.64
N ALA A 446 5.55 1.38 -36.84
CA ALA A 446 5.63 1.33 -35.38
C ALA A 446 4.78 0.17 -34.79
N ARG A 447 3.55 -0.04 -35.31
CA ARG A 447 2.68 -1.17 -34.93
C ARG A 447 3.33 -2.52 -35.21
N ALA A 448 3.87 -2.71 -36.40
CA ALA A 448 4.53 -3.96 -36.77
C ALA A 448 5.73 -4.27 -35.85
N ARG A 449 6.52 -3.25 -35.52
CA ARG A 449 7.66 -3.36 -34.61
C ARG A 449 7.22 -3.70 -33.18
N ALA A 450 6.22 -2.99 -32.67
CA ALA A 450 5.68 -3.23 -31.34
C ALA A 450 5.07 -4.63 -31.21
N GLU A 451 4.36 -5.10 -32.24
CA GLU A 451 3.82 -6.47 -32.28
C GLU A 451 4.92 -7.52 -32.24
N ALA A 452 6.01 -7.33 -33.00
CA ALA A 452 7.13 -8.25 -32.99
C ALA A 452 7.77 -8.35 -31.59
N VAL A 453 7.98 -7.22 -30.90
CA VAL A 453 8.54 -7.20 -29.54
C VAL A 453 7.60 -7.87 -28.54
N ALA A 454 6.31 -7.48 -28.55
CA ALA A 454 5.30 -8.01 -27.63
C ALA A 454 5.10 -9.53 -27.81
N SER A 455 5.11 -10.02 -29.06
CA SER A 455 5.01 -11.45 -29.36
C SER A 455 6.19 -12.24 -28.80
N ARG A 456 7.44 -11.74 -28.97
CA ARG A 456 8.62 -12.39 -28.37
C ARG A 456 8.57 -12.40 -26.85
N ALA A 457 7.98 -11.37 -26.24
CA ALA A 457 7.84 -11.24 -24.79
C ALA A 457 6.66 -12.04 -24.21
N GLY A 458 5.87 -12.71 -25.06
CA GLY A 458 4.73 -13.52 -24.61
C GLY A 458 3.49 -12.71 -24.19
N VAL A 459 3.39 -11.46 -24.62
CA VAL A 459 2.21 -10.61 -24.35
C VAL A 459 1.02 -11.16 -25.11
N ARG A 460 -0.12 -11.33 -24.42
CA ARG A 460 -1.34 -11.89 -25.01
C ARG A 460 -2.35 -10.81 -25.38
N ARG A 461 -2.95 -10.92 -26.56
CA ARG A 461 -4.06 -10.05 -26.99
C ARG A 461 -5.39 -10.58 -26.47
N LEU A 462 -6.26 -9.69 -26.00
CA LEU A 462 -7.64 -9.99 -25.63
C LEU A 462 -8.60 -9.37 -26.64
N ASP A 463 -9.65 -10.13 -26.94
CA ASP A 463 -10.90 -9.61 -27.49
C ASP A 463 -11.88 -9.25 -26.36
N ASP A 464 -13.04 -8.70 -26.70
CA ASP A 464 -14.09 -8.31 -25.74
C ASP A 464 -14.52 -9.49 -24.86
N ALA A 465 -14.63 -10.69 -25.44
CA ALA A 465 -15.02 -11.90 -24.72
C ALA A 465 -13.94 -12.31 -23.70
N GLY A 466 -12.66 -12.19 -24.07
CA GLY A 466 -11.52 -12.42 -23.22
C GLY A 466 -11.44 -11.43 -22.06
N LEU A 467 -11.60 -10.13 -22.33
CA LEU A 467 -11.65 -9.09 -21.30
C LEU A 467 -12.80 -9.35 -20.32
N ALA A 468 -14.01 -9.55 -20.84
CA ALA A 468 -15.18 -9.82 -20.01
C ALA A 468 -15.03 -11.10 -19.16
N ARG A 469 -14.31 -12.11 -19.65
CA ARG A 469 -13.96 -13.30 -18.86
C ARG A 469 -13.06 -12.93 -17.68
N LEU A 470 -11.97 -12.20 -17.93
CA LEU A 470 -11.06 -11.79 -16.86
C LEU A 470 -11.79 -10.93 -15.81
N GLU A 471 -12.69 -10.04 -16.23
CA GLU A 471 -13.49 -9.20 -15.33
C GLU A 471 -14.44 -10.02 -14.44
N ARG A 472 -15.09 -11.06 -14.97
CA ARG A 472 -15.89 -11.99 -14.16
C ARG A 472 -15.04 -12.78 -13.17
N GLU A 473 -13.80 -13.06 -13.52
CA GLU A 473 -12.83 -13.77 -12.68
C GLU A 473 -12.10 -12.84 -11.69
N ALA A 474 -12.33 -11.52 -11.71
CA ALA A 474 -11.60 -10.55 -10.88
C ALA A 474 -11.79 -10.76 -9.36
N GLY A 475 -12.88 -11.43 -8.95
CA GLY A 475 -13.08 -11.86 -7.56
C GLY A 475 -12.21 -13.06 -7.16
N GLN A 476 -11.66 -13.79 -8.13
CA GLN A 476 -10.84 -14.99 -7.92
C GLN A 476 -9.37 -14.77 -8.22
N HIS A 477 -9.04 -13.82 -9.10
CA HIS A 477 -7.69 -13.44 -9.51
C HIS A 477 -7.61 -11.92 -9.63
N THR A 478 -6.56 -11.31 -9.10
CA THR A 478 -6.40 -9.85 -9.14
C THR A 478 -6.28 -9.39 -10.60
N LEU A 479 -7.10 -8.39 -10.97
CA LEU A 479 -7.12 -7.81 -12.31
C LEU A 479 -6.85 -6.31 -12.24
N TYR A 480 -5.73 -5.88 -12.82
CA TYR A 480 -5.43 -4.49 -13.09
C TYR A 480 -5.77 -4.14 -14.53
N ARG A 481 -6.37 -2.97 -14.75
CA ARG A 481 -6.76 -2.46 -16.07
C ARG A 481 -6.23 -1.04 -16.21
N PHE A 482 -5.28 -0.85 -17.12
CA PHE A 482 -4.56 0.41 -17.27
C PHE A 482 -4.67 0.97 -18.68
N ASP A 483 -5.04 2.24 -18.77
CA ASP A 483 -4.81 3.05 -19.95
C ASP A 483 -3.39 3.63 -19.86
N VAL A 484 -2.55 3.31 -20.84
CA VAL A 484 -1.12 3.63 -20.83
C VAL A 484 -0.75 4.89 -21.59
N ARG A 485 -1.75 5.60 -22.12
CA ARG A 485 -1.57 6.80 -22.94
C ARG A 485 -1.25 8.03 -22.09
N THR A 486 -1.06 9.17 -22.76
CA THR A 486 -0.82 10.44 -22.09
C THR A 486 -2.01 10.87 -21.23
N ARG A 487 -1.75 11.75 -20.25
CA ARG A 487 -2.80 12.30 -19.38
C ARG A 487 -3.94 12.95 -20.19
N ALA A 488 -3.56 13.76 -21.17
CA ALA A 488 -4.51 14.49 -22.01
C ALA A 488 -5.43 13.53 -22.78
N GLU A 489 -4.90 12.43 -23.30
CA GLU A 489 -5.70 11.41 -24.00
C GLU A 489 -6.64 10.67 -23.04
N TYR A 490 -6.16 10.31 -21.84
CA TYR A 490 -7.00 9.68 -20.82
C TYR A 490 -8.16 10.62 -20.42
N GLU A 491 -7.86 11.86 -20.06
CA GLU A 491 -8.86 12.83 -19.61
C GLU A 491 -9.83 13.22 -20.74
N ALA A 492 -9.41 13.17 -22.00
CA ALA A 492 -10.28 13.40 -23.16
C ALA A 492 -11.25 12.23 -23.42
N GLY A 493 -10.88 11.00 -23.05
CA GLY A 493 -11.72 9.82 -23.22
C GLY A 493 -10.98 8.51 -22.91
N HIS A 494 -11.42 7.77 -21.91
CA HIS A 494 -10.85 6.48 -21.49
C HIS A 494 -11.94 5.44 -21.21
N LEU A 495 -11.58 4.16 -21.17
CA LEU A 495 -12.55 3.09 -20.88
C LEU A 495 -13.10 3.20 -19.44
N PRO A 496 -14.42 2.98 -19.22
CA PRO A 496 -15.02 3.07 -17.90
C PRO A 496 -14.38 2.15 -16.87
N GLY A 497 -13.98 2.72 -15.73
CA GLY A 497 -13.35 2.00 -14.63
C GLY A 497 -11.93 1.50 -14.88
N TRP A 498 -11.28 1.96 -15.96
CA TRP A 498 -9.85 1.76 -16.19
C TRP A 498 -9.05 2.85 -15.49
N ARG A 499 -7.87 2.50 -14.97
CA ARG A 499 -6.99 3.44 -14.28
C ARG A 499 -5.99 4.06 -15.24
N TRP A 500 -5.58 5.29 -14.98
CA TRP A 500 -4.52 5.91 -15.75
C TRP A 500 -3.17 5.47 -15.20
N ALA A 501 -2.31 4.92 -16.07
CA ALA A 501 -0.93 4.56 -15.72
C ALA A 501 -0.04 4.72 -16.97
N PRO A 502 0.56 5.90 -17.19
CA PRO A 502 1.41 6.15 -18.35
C PRO A 502 2.44 5.04 -18.52
N GLY A 503 2.54 4.46 -19.71
CA GLY A 503 3.26 3.19 -19.88
C GLY A 503 4.71 3.22 -19.37
N GLY A 504 5.45 4.29 -19.65
CA GLY A 504 6.81 4.48 -19.12
C GLY A 504 6.88 4.52 -17.60
N GLN A 505 5.90 5.16 -16.94
CA GLN A 505 5.82 5.22 -15.48
C GLN A 505 5.33 3.91 -14.87
N LEU A 506 4.44 3.20 -15.54
CA LEU A 506 3.99 1.87 -15.11
C LEU A 506 5.15 0.87 -15.08
N VAL A 507 6.07 0.94 -16.04
CA VAL A 507 7.32 0.16 -16.04
C VAL A 507 8.29 0.67 -14.97
N GLN A 508 8.47 1.99 -14.86
CA GLN A 508 9.40 2.61 -13.90
C GLN A 508 9.01 2.42 -12.42
N ALA A 509 7.72 2.32 -12.12
CA ALA A 509 7.17 2.36 -10.77
C ALA A 509 6.03 1.34 -10.61
N THR A 510 6.22 0.11 -11.09
CA THR A 510 5.18 -0.93 -11.11
C THR A 510 4.58 -1.16 -9.72
N ASP A 511 5.40 -1.08 -8.67
CA ASP A 511 5.02 -1.21 -7.26
C ASP A 511 4.01 -0.14 -6.78
N GLU A 512 3.97 1.03 -7.41
CA GLU A 512 3.00 2.09 -7.10
C GLU A 512 1.62 1.84 -7.75
N TYR A 513 1.54 0.96 -8.76
CA TYR A 513 0.32 0.67 -9.51
C TYR A 513 -0.26 -0.71 -9.20
N ALA A 514 0.60 -1.71 -9.04
CA ALA A 514 0.27 -3.12 -8.90
C ALA A 514 1.12 -3.79 -7.80
N ALA A 515 0.63 -3.73 -6.56
CA ALA A 515 1.32 -4.32 -5.42
C ALA A 515 1.12 -5.85 -5.31
N THR A 516 0.11 -6.41 -5.99
CA THR A 516 -0.17 -7.85 -5.96
C THR A 516 0.66 -8.56 -7.01
N ARG A 517 1.65 -9.34 -6.57
CA ARG A 517 2.41 -10.23 -7.45
C ARG A 517 1.53 -11.36 -7.94
N HIS A 518 1.90 -11.92 -9.09
CA HIS A 518 1.20 -12.97 -9.84
C HIS A 518 -0.20 -12.57 -10.31
N ALA A 519 -0.54 -11.29 -10.27
CA ALA A 519 -1.79 -10.75 -10.75
C ALA A 519 -1.82 -10.63 -12.29
N ARG A 520 -3.02 -10.35 -12.81
CA ARG A 520 -3.26 -10.08 -14.23
C ARG A 520 -3.25 -8.58 -14.48
N ILE A 521 -2.54 -8.16 -15.52
CA ILE A 521 -2.49 -6.77 -15.97
C ILE A 521 -3.01 -6.73 -17.41
N VAL A 522 -4.03 -5.90 -17.66
CA VAL A 522 -4.51 -5.59 -19.01
C VAL A 522 -4.19 -4.14 -19.33
N LEU A 523 -3.50 -3.92 -20.45
CA LEU A 523 -3.14 -2.59 -20.94
C LEU A 523 -3.99 -2.24 -22.16
N ALA A 524 -4.47 -1.00 -22.22
CA ALA A 524 -5.22 -0.48 -23.36
C ALA A 524 -4.55 0.74 -23.98
N ASP A 525 -4.60 0.78 -25.30
CA ASP A 525 -4.33 1.94 -26.14
C ASP A 525 -5.21 1.87 -27.40
N TRP A 526 -5.24 2.93 -28.20
CA TRP A 526 -5.94 2.95 -29.51
C TRP A 526 -4.98 3.00 -30.70
N ASP A 527 -3.70 3.26 -30.44
CA ASP A 527 -2.66 3.32 -31.46
C ASP A 527 -2.07 1.95 -31.77
N GLY A 528 -2.20 0.94 -30.91
CA GLY A 528 -1.64 -0.39 -31.13
C GLY A 528 -0.11 -0.42 -31.06
N VAL A 529 0.52 0.45 -30.27
CA VAL A 529 1.97 0.52 -30.08
C VAL A 529 2.32 0.59 -28.59
N ARG A 530 1.77 1.57 -27.86
CA ARG A 530 2.15 1.89 -26.47
C ARG A 530 1.83 0.76 -25.49
N ALA A 531 0.67 0.13 -25.60
CA ALA A 531 0.26 -1.00 -24.77
C ALA A 531 1.12 -2.24 -25.05
N LEU A 532 1.51 -2.46 -26.30
CA LEU A 532 2.37 -3.59 -26.69
C LEU A 532 3.78 -3.44 -26.14
N THR A 533 4.41 -2.27 -26.31
CA THR A 533 5.78 -2.02 -25.82
C THR A 533 5.83 -1.99 -24.29
N THR A 534 4.85 -1.36 -23.65
CA THR A 534 4.71 -1.41 -22.18
C THR A 534 4.50 -2.84 -21.70
N GLY A 535 3.61 -3.59 -22.36
CA GLY A 535 3.30 -4.97 -22.01
C GLY A 535 4.52 -5.88 -22.13
N ALA A 536 5.36 -5.66 -23.14
CA ALA A 536 6.60 -6.42 -23.33
C ALA A 536 7.59 -6.21 -22.18
N TRP A 537 7.66 -5.00 -21.62
CA TRP A 537 8.50 -4.74 -20.46
C TRP A 537 7.94 -5.32 -19.17
N LEU A 538 6.63 -5.20 -18.93
CA LEU A 538 6.01 -5.81 -17.75
C LEU A 538 6.13 -7.35 -17.77
N ALA A 539 6.03 -7.96 -18.95
CA ALA A 539 6.23 -9.40 -19.10
C ALA A 539 7.67 -9.82 -18.76
N GLN A 540 8.67 -9.01 -19.12
CA GLN A 540 10.08 -9.26 -18.82
C GLN A 540 10.47 -8.93 -17.37
N LEU A 541 9.87 -7.91 -16.75
CA LEU A 541 10.01 -7.62 -15.32
C LEU A 541 9.51 -8.81 -14.48
N GLY A 542 8.52 -9.53 -15.02
CA GLY A 542 8.02 -10.79 -14.49
C GLY A 542 6.96 -10.60 -13.41
N ALA A 543 6.59 -11.72 -12.79
CA ALA A 543 5.61 -11.80 -11.72
C ALA A 543 4.19 -11.31 -12.07
N HIS A 544 3.84 -11.12 -13.34
CA HIS A 544 2.48 -10.77 -13.74
C HIS A 544 2.09 -11.47 -15.04
N GLU A 545 0.81 -11.81 -15.15
CA GLU A 545 0.21 -12.20 -16.42
C GLU A 545 -0.18 -10.94 -17.20
N VAL A 546 0.52 -10.66 -18.30
CA VAL A 546 0.31 -9.41 -19.05
C VAL A 546 -0.51 -9.65 -20.32
N TYR A 547 -1.51 -8.79 -20.50
CA TYR A 547 -2.41 -8.77 -21.63
C TYR A 547 -2.50 -7.37 -22.22
N VAL A 548 -2.83 -7.29 -23.51
CA VAL A 548 -3.22 -6.05 -24.17
C VAL A 548 -4.63 -6.17 -24.73
N TYR A 549 -5.35 -5.06 -24.70
CA TYR A 549 -6.69 -4.94 -25.24
C TYR A 549 -6.73 -3.72 -26.17
N ALA A 550 -7.16 -3.91 -27.41
CA ALA A 550 -7.34 -2.85 -28.38
C ALA A 550 -8.83 -2.49 -28.42
N PRO A 551 -9.26 -1.38 -27.84
CA PRO A 551 -10.67 -1.04 -27.77
C PRO A 551 -11.22 -0.73 -29.16
N PRO A 552 -12.50 -1.04 -29.43
CA PRO A 552 -13.13 -0.61 -30.68
C PRO A 552 -13.22 0.92 -30.74
N ALA A 553 -13.25 1.47 -31.95
CA ALA A 553 -13.23 2.92 -32.16
C ALA A 553 -14.48 3.63 -31.60
N ASP A 554 -15.59 2.91 -31.48
CA ASP A 554 -16.88 3.34 -30.93
C ASP A 554 -17.11 2.85 -29.48
N ALA A 555 -16.04 2.41 -28.79
CA ALA A 555 -16.12 2.05 -27.37
C ALA A 555 -16.72 3.21 -26.54
N ALA A 556 -17.56 2.87 -25.57
CA ALA A 556 -18.00 3.83 -24.57
C ALA A 556 -16.78 4.33 -23.77
N VAL A 557 -16.73 5.64 -23.54
CA VAL A 557 -15.64 6.30 -22.79
C VAL A 557 -16.17 7.21 -21.69
N ASP A 558 -15.45 7.24 -20.57
CA ASP A 558 -15.54 8.27 -19.53
C ASP A 558 -14.55 9.40 -19.83
N THR A 559 -14.77 10.59 -19.28
CA THR A 559 -13.89 11.76 -19.44
C THR A 559 -13.49 12.36 -18.08
N GLY A 560 -12.40 13.12 -18.07
CA GLY A 560 -11.82 13.72 -16.86
C GLY A 560 -10.77 12.86 -16.17
N ALA A 561 -10.27 13.36 -15.04
CA ALA A 561 -9.23 12.70 -14.26
C ALA A 561 -9.72 11.36 -13.67
N GLU A 562 -8.78 10.44 -13.40
CA GLU A 562 -9.10 9.15 -12.78
C GLU A 562 -9.84 9.37 -11.44
N PRO A 563 -11.04 8.79 -11.25
CA PRO A 563 -11.76 8.93 -10.01
C PRO A 563 -11.03 8.20 -8.87
N LEU A 564 -10.79 8.90 -7.76
CA LEU A 564 -10.22 8.30 -6.56
C LEU A 564 -11.34 7.82 -5.63
N ARG A 565 -11.46 6.49 -5.47
CA ARG A 565 -12.33 5.91 -4.45
C ARG A 565 -11.68 6.08 -3.07
N VAL A 566 -12.32 6.86 -2.22
CA VAL A 566 -11.86 7.07 -0.84
C VAL A 566 -12.69 6.21 0.11
N LEU A 567 -12.03 5.28 0.79
CA LEU A 567 -12.68 4.44 1.78
C LEU A 567 -12.83 5.18 3.11
N SER A 568 -13.74 4.68 3.96
CA SER A 568 -14.00 5.23 5.28
C SER A 568 -13.82 4.13 6.32
N SER A 569 -12.79 4.27 7.14
CA SER A 569 -12.52 3.42 8.31
C SER A 569 -13.14 4.00 9.60
N ARG A 570 -13.46 5.31 9.58
CA ARG A 570 -13.99 6.11 10.68
C ARG A 570 -15.08 7.07 10.18
N PRO A 571 -15.97 7.53 11.08
CA PRO A 571 -16.85 8.67 10.78
C PRO A 571 -16.04 9.88 10.30
N ALA A 572 -16.52 10.58 9.29
CA ALA A 572 -15.83 11.74 8.75
C ALA A 572 -15.71 12.86 9.79
N ALA A 573 -14.53 13.49 9.87
CA ALA A 573 -14.37 14.75 10.58
C ALA A 573 -15.21 15.86 9.91
N GLN A 574 -15.54 16.91 10.64
CA GLN A 574 -16.31 18.02 10.08
C GLN A 574 -15.42 18.88 9.15
N PRO A 575 -15.87 19.18 7.90
CA PRO A 575 -15.17 20.09 7.01
C PRO A 575 -15.35 21.56 7.42
N LEU A 576 -14.34 22.39 7.16
CA LEU A 576 -14.44 23.85 7.19
C LEU A 576 -14.09 24.45 5.83
N SER A 577 -14.79 25.52 5.45
CA SER A 577 -14.40 26.35 4.29
C SER A 577 -13.13 27.15 4.58
N ALA A 578 -12.46 27.63 3.52
CA ALA A 578 -11.26 28.46 3.65
C ALA A 578 -11.47 29.71 4.52
N LEU A 579 -12.62 30.39 4.37
CA LEU A 579 -12.97 31.57 5.18
C LEU A 579 -13.19 31.24 6.66
N GLN A 580 -13.78 30.08 6.97
CA GLN A 580 -13.95 29.64 8.36
C GLN A 580 -12.61 29.28 9.00
N VAL A 581 -11.71 28.64 8.24
CA VAL A 581 -10.34 28.37 8.70
C VAL A 581 -9.58 29.66 8.97
N ASP A 582 -9.63 30.63 8.05
CA ASP A 582 -8.98 31.94 8.24
C ASP A 582 -9.50 32.65 9.50
N ALA A 583 -10.82 32.69 9.70
CA ALA A 583 -11.40 33.30 10.90
C ALA A 583 -10.90 32.65 12.21
N LEU A 584 -10.73 31.33 12.25
CA LEU A 584 -10.16 30.63 13.41
C LEU A 584 -8.68 30.96 13.62
N LEU A 585 -7.90 31.07 12.54
CA LEU A 585 -6.49 31.43 12.58
C LEU A 585 -6.29 32.87 13.08
N GLN A 586 -7.06 33.83 12.55
CA GLN A 586 -7.00 35.23 13.00
C GLN A 586 -7.41 35.40 14.47
N ALA A 587 -8.28 34.53 14.97
CA ALA A 587 -8.67 34.50 16.38
C ALA A 587 -7.65 33.77 17.29
N GLY A 588 -6.60 33.15 16.74
CA GLY A 588 -5.63 32.35 17.50
C GLY A 588 -6.23 31.09 18.12
N ARG A 589 -7.29 30.53 17.51
CA ARG A 589 -8.06 29.39 18.04
C ARG A 589 -7.81 28.07 17.32
N ALA A 590 -6.93 28.06 16.33
CA ALA A 590 -6.62 26.85 15.58
C ALA A 590 -5.16 26.78 15.17
N ARG A 591 -4.70 25.53 15.00
CA ARG A 591 -3.39 25.18 14.47
C ARG A 591 -3.56 24.32 13.23
N VAL A 592 -2.87 24.69 12.14
CA VAL A 592 -3.00 24.00 10.84
C VAL A 592 -1.80 23.12 10.58
N PHE A 593 -2.06 21.84 10.31
CA PHE A 593 -1.10 20.87 9.83
C PHE A 593 -1.34 20.57 8.35
N ASP A 594 -0.31 20.75 7.53
CA ASP A 594 -0.30 20.29 6.14
C ASP A 594 0.32 18.88 6.09
N VAL A 595 -0.46 17.93 5.58
CA VAL A 595 -0.10 16.50 5.51
C VAL A 595 0.18 16.01 4.10
N GLU A 596 0.34 16.94 3.16
CA GLU A 596 0.74 16.63 1.78
C GLU A 596 2.18 16.07 1.71
N ARG A 597 2.79 16.05 0.52
CA ARG A 597 4.24 15.96 0.36
C ARG A 597 4.92 17.28 0.72
N ARG A 598 6.10 17.22 1.33
CA ARG A 598 6.93 18.37 1.71
C ARG A 598 7.21 19.27 0.51
N ALA A 599 7.49 18.71 -0.66
CA ALA A 599 7.71 19.49 -1.88
C ALA A 599 6.50 20.34 -2.28
N ALA A 600 5.26 19.87 -2.04
CA ALA A 600 4.07 20.67 -2.32
C ALA A 600 3.91 21.79 -1.28
N TYR A 601 4.12 21.48 0.00
CA TYR A 601 4.14 22.46 1.09
C TYR A 601 5.17 23.57 0.82
N GLU A 602 6.43 23.21 0.51
CA GLU A 602 7.50 24.18 0.25
C GLU A 602 7.19 25.07 -0.96
N ARG A 603 6.50 24.55 -1.99
CA ARG A 603 6.05 25.38 -3.11
C ARG A 603 5.00 26.40 -2.67
N ARG A 604 3.97 25.97 -1.93
CA ARG A 604 2.90 26.85 -1.44
C ARG A 604 2.05 26.14 -0.38
N HIS A 605 1.85 26.80 0.76
CA HIS A 605 1.01 26.31 1.86
C HIS A 605 0.15 27.43 2.47
N VAL A 606 -0.83 27.07 3.31
CA VAL A 606 -1.60 28.03 4.13
C VAL A 606 -0.64 28.80 5.04
N ALA A 607 -0.72 30.13 5.08
CA ALA A 607 0.20 30.91 5.92
C ALA A 607 0.10 30.49 7.41
N GLY A 608 1.26 30.22 8.02
CA GLY A 608 1.34 29.74 9.42
C GLY A 608 1.06 28.25 9.61
N ALA A 609 0.76 27.49 8.55
CA ALA A 609 0.68 26.04 8.64
C ALA A 609 2.02 25.41 9.00
N GLN A 610 1.98 24.20 9.55
CA GLN A 610 3.14 23.38 9.83
C GLN A 610 3.03 22.08 9.05
N PHE A 611 4.13 21.65 8.44
CA PHE A 611 4.18 20.38 7.74
C PHE A 611 4.50 19.23 8.69
N ALA A 612 3.72 18.16 8.63
CA ALA A 612 4.02 16.92 9.34
C ALA A 612 3.44 15.71 8.61
N VAL A 613 4.17 14.59 8.62
CA VAL A 613 3.59 13.31 8.22
C VAL A 613 2.48 12.86 9.19
N PRO A 614 1.42 12.21 8.69
CA PRO A 614 0.27 11.84 9.51
C PRO A 614 0.57 10.99 10.75
N ASP A 615 1.52 10.06 10.67
CA ASP A 615 1.86 9.15 11.77
C ASP A 615 2.44 9.85 13.01
N ARG A 616 2.97 11.07 12.86
CA ARG A 616 3.47 11.90 13.96
C ARG A 616 2.41 12.82 14.57
N LEU A 617 1.26 13.00 13.92
CA LEU A 617 0.27 13.99 14.35
C LEU A 617 -0.29 13.73 15.74
N GLU A 618 -0.55 12.46 16.09
CA GLU A 618 -1.09 12.10 17.41
C GLU A 618 -0.18 12.62 18.55
N ALA A 619 1.14 12.44 18.41
CA ALA A 619 2.11 12.95 19.37
C ALA A 619 2.21 14.50 19.32
N LEU A 620 2.15 15.10 18.13
CA LEU A 620 2.27 16.55 17.94
C LEU A 620 1.10 17.36 18.51
N VAL A 621 -0.06 16.73 18.70
CA VAL A 621 -1.28 17.37 19.23
C VAL A 621 -1.64 16.93 20.66
N ALA A 622 -0.88 16.00 21.25
CA ALA A 622 -1.18 15.45 22.57
C ALA A 622 -1.22 16.54 23.66
N ASP A 623 -0.30 17.49 23.59
CA ASP A 623 -0.15 18.58 24.57
C ASP A 623 -0.81 19.91 24.13
N SER A 624 -1.57 19.92 23.02
CA SER A 624 -2.27 21.12 22.57
C SER A 624 -3.34 21.58 23.59
N PRO A 625 -3.63 22.89 23.74
CA PRO A 625 -4.71 23.38 24.61
C PRO A 625 -6.07 22.78 24.24
N ALA A 626 -6.90 22.37 25.21
CA ALA A 626 -8.14 21.62 24.93
C ALA A 626 -9.17 22.37 24.06
N ASP A 627 -9.12 23.70 24.05
CA ASP A 627 -9.99 24.60 23.27
C ASP A 627 -9.42 24.97 21.88
N GLU A 628 -8.19 24.55 21.58
CA GLU A 628 -7.55 24.71 20.27
C GLU A 628 -8.09 23.67 19.27
N THR A 629 -8.64 24.15 18.15
CA THR A 629 -9.04 23.30 17.02
C THR A 629 -7.81 22.85 16.24
N VAL A 630 -7.68 21.54 16.02
CA VAL A 630 -6.65 20.98 15.14
C VAL A 630 -7.19 20.95 13.71
N LEU A 631 -6.55 21.68 12.80
CA LEU A 631 -6.92 21.71 11.39
C LEU A 631 -5.93 20.93 10.56
N VAL A 632 -6.44 20.09 9.66
CA VAL A 632 -5.64 19.34 8.70
C VAL A 632 -5.91 19.86 7.29
N THR A 633 -4.86 20.07 6.50
CA THR A 633 -4.95 20.39 5.07
C THR A 633 -4.05 19.47 4.23
N SER A 634 -4.35 19.40 2.94
CA SER A 634 -3.57 18.75 1.88
C SER A 634 -3.87 19.51 0.58
N SER A 635 -3.30 19.14 -0.57
CA SER A 635 -3.48 19.92 -1.81
C SER A 635 -4.95 20.16 -2.15
N ASP A 636 -5.77 19.11 -2.17
CA ASP A 636 -7.19 19.11 -2.56
C ASP A 636 -8.14 18.81 -1.38
N GLY A 637 -7.59 18.55 -0.19
CA GLY A 637 -8.35 18.22 1.02
C GLY A 637 -8.75 16.75 1.13
N VAL A 638 -8.47 15.91 0.13
CA VAL A 638 -8.88 14.49 0.14
C VAL A 638 -8.11 13.69 1.17
N LEU A 639 -6.78 13.85 1.23
CA LEU A 639 -5.95 13.22 2.26
C LEU A 639 -6.25 13.80 3.65
N ALA A 640 -6.40 15.12 3.73
CA ALA A 640 -6.74 15.79 4.98
C ALA A 640 -8.02 15.24 5.62
N ARG A 641 -9.04 14.93 4.80
CA ARG A 641 -10.30 14.34 5.28
C ARG A 641 -10.08 13.00 5.99
N VAL A 642 -9.30 12.09 5.40
CA VAL A 642 -9.09 10.76 6.00
C VAL A 642 -8.19 10.84 7.22
N VAL A 643 -7.15 11.68 7.19
CA VAL A 643 -6.24 11.89 8.32
C VAL A 643 -6.96 12.56 9.48
N ALA A 644 -7.80 13.57 9.24
CA ALA A 644 -8.57 14.24 10.28
C ALA A 644 -9.55 13.28 10.98
N ALA A 645 -10.21 12.40 10.24
CA ALA A 645 -11.13 11.40 10.80
C ALA A 645 -10.40 10.40 11.72
N GLU A 646 -9.26 9.88 11.30
CA GLU A 646 -8.46 8.96 12.12
C GLU A 646 -7.85 9.68 13.32
N LEU A 647 -7.31 10.89 13.15
CA LEU A 647 -6.72 11.67 14.24
C LEU A 647 -7.77 12.05 15.30
N ALA A 648 -8.98 12.45 14.89
CA ALA A 648 -10.09 12.69 15.81
C ALA A 648 -10.41 11.45 16.65
N ALA A 649 -10.50 10.28 16.01
CA ALA A 649 -10.83 9.02 16.67
C ALA A 649 -9.74 8.55 17.65
N ARG A 650 -8.46 8.81 17.35
CA ARG A 650 -7.32 8.40 18.18
C ARG A 650 -7.05 9.36 19.34
N SER A 651 -7.11 10.66 19.08
CA SER A 651 -6.76 11.69 20.06
C SER A 651 -7.93 12.18 20.92
N GLY A 652 -9.19 11.97 20.48
CA GLY A 652 -10.37 12.53 21.14
C GLY A 652 -10.49 14.06 21.03
N ARG A 653 -9.66 14.70 20.19
CA ARG A 653 -9.57 16.15 20.00
C ARG A 653 -10.62 16.66 19.01
N ASP A 654 -10.89 17.97 19.04
CA ASP A 654 -11.63 18.63 17.97
C ASP A 654 -10.75 18.79 16.71
N VAL A 655 -10.80 17.78 15.85
CA VAL A 655 -10.08 17.77 14.57
C VAL A 655 -11.03 18.08 13.42
N ARG A 656 -10.59 18.99 12.54
CA ARG A 656 -11.31 19.49 11.37
C ARG A 656 -10.39 19.44 10.15
N TYR A 657 -10.95 19.52 8.96
CA TYR A 657 -10.14 19.62 7.74
C TYR A 657 -10.60 20.75 6.82
N LEU A 658 -9.65 21.30 6.07
CA LEU A 658 -9.91 22.33 5.08
C LEU A 658 -10.55 21.70 3.82
N ALA A 659 -11.82 22.02 3.57
CA ALA A 659 -12.54 21.57 2.39
C ALA A 659 -11.94 22.17 1.12
N GLY A 660 -11.58 21.30 0.15
CA GLY A 660 -10.87 21.70 -1.07
C GLY A 660 -9.39 22.02 -0.87
N GLY A 661 -8.87 21.85 0.36
CA GLY A 661 -7.45 21.93 0.67
C GLY A 661 -6.81 23.29 0.40
N THR A 662 -5.48 23.27 0.27
CA THR A 662 -4.66 24.45 -0.01
C THR A 662 -5.01 25.09 -1.36
N GLN A 663 -5.56 24.31 -2.31
CA GLN A 663 -6.09 24.84 -3.57
C GLN A 663 -7.29 25.78 -3.34
N ALA A 664 -8.29 25.37 -2.55
CA ALA A 664 -9.44 26.21 -2.23
C ALA A 664 -9.05 27.45 -1.40
N TRP A 665 -8.08 27.30 -0.49
CA TRP A 665 -7.50 28.44 0.23
C TRP A 665 -6.89 29.48 -0.71
N THR A 666 -6.08 29.02 -1.66
CA THR A 666 -5.46 29.91 -2.65
C THR A 666 -6.52 30.56 -3.55
N ALA A 667 -7.52 29.79 -4.00
CA ALA A 667 -8.61 30.30 -4.83
C ALA A 667 -9.44 31.39 -4.11
N ALA A 668 -9.50 31.34 -2.78
CA ALA A 668 -10.14 32.37 -1.95
C ALA A 668 -9.28 33.64 -1.77
N GLY A 669 -8.06 33.69 -2.31
CA GLY A 669 -7.16 34.85 -2.20
C GLY A 669 -6.56 35.05 -0.81
N LEU A 670 -6.56 34.01 0.02
CA LEU A 670 -6.07 34.06 1.40
C LEU A 670 -4.54 33.92 1.46
N ALA A 671 -3.94 34.38 2.57
CA ALA A 671 -2.49 34.46 2.73
C ALA A 671 -1.81 33.07 2.66
N THR A 672 -0.75 32.94 1.86
CA THR A 672 0.02 31.71 1.70
C THR A 672 1.48 31.87 2.12
N GLY A 673 2.07 30.81 2.65
CA GLY A 673 3.52 30.67 2.85
C GLY A 673 4.20 29.86 1.74
N SER A 674 5.53 29.87 1.74
CA SER A 674 6.40 29.03 0.89
C SER A 674 7.73 28.76 1.62
N GLY A 675 8.52 27.81 1.12
CA GLY A 675 9.76 27.36 1.73
C GLY A 675 9.57 26.34 2.87
N ALA A 676 10.69 25.92 3.47
CA ALA A 676 10.74 24.82 4.45
C ALA A 676 10.42 25.23 5.90
N HIS A 677 10.09 26.50 6.16
CA HIS A 677 9.74 26.93 7.50
C HIS A 677 8.49 26.19 7.99
N GLY A 678 8.52 25.64 9.21
CA GLY A 678 7.39 24.88 9.78
C GLY A 678 7.37 23.39 9.44
N VAL A 679 8.42 22.84 8.82
CA VAL A 679 8.61 21.39 8.64
C VAL A 679 8.98 20.73 9.98
N LEU A 680 8.12 19.85 10.50
CA LEU A 680 8.28 19.19 11.80
C LEU A 680 8.86 17.78 11.72
N THR A 681 8.74 17.12 10.57
CA THR A 681 9.06 15.68 10.42
C THR A 681 10.11 15.40 9.34
N GLY A 682 10.94 16.39 9.00
CA GLY A 682 12.08 16.22 8.09
C GLY A 682 11.69 15.69 6.70
N GLU A 683 12.15 14.48 6.38
CA GLU A 683 12.01 13.81 5.07
C GLU A 683 11.27 12.47 5.20
N ASP A 684 10.41 12.33 6.22
CA ASP A 684 9.68 11.08 6.44
C ASP A 684 8.54 10.88 5.43
N ASP A 685 8.10 11.91 4.70
CA ASP A 685 6.96 11.82 3.78
C ASP A 685 7.29 11.16 2.45
N TYR A 686 8.47 11.41 1.90
CA TYR A 686 8.90 10.90 0.61
C TYR A 686 10.43 11.01 0.43
N TRP A 687 10.96 10.43 -0.66
CA TRP A 687 12.36 10.60 -1.04
C TRP A 687 12.68 12.07 -1.39
N TYR A 688 13.71 12.63 -0.75
CA TYR A 688 14.21 13.97 -1.07
C TYR A 688 15.22 13.91 -2.22
N SER A 689 14.84 14.48 -3.35
CA SER A 689 15.65 14.48 -4.56
C SER A 689 16.86 15.42 -4.44
N PRO A 690 18.09 14.98 -4.80
CA PRO A 690 19.26 15.85 -4.73
C PRO A 690 19.14 17.13 -5.55
N TYR A 691 18.29 17.14 -6.59
CA TYR A 691 17.98 18.34 -7.39
C TYR A 691 17.43 19.51 -6.57
N HIS A 692 16.89 19.27 -5.38
CA HIS A 692 16.35 20.31 -4.51
C HIS A 692 17.41 20.97 -3.60
N HIS A 693 18.64 20.43 -3.53
CA HIS A 693 19.71 21.08 -2.79
C HIS A 693 20.16 22.37 -3.48
N ALA A 694 20.05 23.49 -2.77
CA ALA A 694 20.57 24.78 -3.24
C ALA A 694 22.10 24.82 -3.27
N ASP A 695 22.77 24.08 -2.37
CA ASP A 695 24.22 23.94 -2.36
C ASP A 695 24.66 22.93 -3.43
N VAL A 696 25.48 23.41 -4.37
CA VAL A 696 25.94 22.61 -5.52
C VAL A 696 26.80 21.42 -5.08
N ALA A 697 27.62 21.57 -4.04
CA ALA A 697 28.47 20.47 -3.57
C ALA A 697 27.64 19.35 -2.94
N GLN A 698 26.62 19.70 -2.15
CA GLN A 698 25.65 18.73 -1.60
C GLN A 698 24.83 18.06 -2.69
N ARG A 699 24.32 18.83 -3.66
CA ARG A 699 23.62 18.31 -4.84
C ARG A 699 24.48 17.29 -5.59
N ASP A 700 25.72 17.67 -5.92
CA ASP A 700 26.62 16.84 -6.70
C ASP A 700 27.09 15.60 -5.93
N ALA A 701 27.27 15.70 -4.60
CA ALA A 701 27.51 14.55 -3.75
C ALA A 701 26.31 13.59 -3.74
N GLY A 702 25.09 14.13 -3.65
CA GLY A 702 23.85 13.35 -3.72
C GLY A 702 23.67 12.65 -5.07
N PHE A 703 24.00 13.31 -6.19
CA PHE A 703 23.99 12.67 -7.52
C PHE A 703 24.97 11.52 -7.60
N ARG A 704 26.22 11.69 -7.14
CA ARG A 704 27.21 10.60 -7.15
C ARG A 704 26.75 9.43 -6.29
N ALA A 705 26.26 9.70 -5.08
CA ALA A 705 25.74 8.65 -4.19
C ALA A 705 24.55 7.89 -4.82
N TYR A 706 23.65 8.59 -5.51
CA TYR A 706 22.52 7.97 -6.22
C TYR A 706 22.99 7.07 -7.38
N LEU A 707 23.92 7.56 -8.20
CA LEU A 707 24.45 6.78 -9.34
C LEU A 707 25.25 5.57 -8.89
N ASP A 708 26.10 5.71 -7.86
CA ASP A 708 26.85 4.61 -7.25
C ASP A 708 25.90 3.55 -6.68
N TRP A 709 24.79 3.99 -6.07
CA TRP A 709 23.73 3.10 -5.59
C TRP A 709 23.04 2.34 -6.72
N GLU A 710 22.61 3.00 -7.81
CA GLU A 710 21.97 2.33 -8.96
C GLU A 710 22.88 1.24 -9.53
N VAL A 711 24.15 1.55 -9.79
CA VAL A 711 25.13 0.57 -10.31
C VAL A 711 25.33 -0.61 -9.36
N GLY A 712 25.27 -0.37 -8.04
CA GLY A 712 25.37 -1.40 -7.01
C GLY A 712 24.18 -2.37 -6.94
N LEU A 713 23.02 -2.02 -7.53
CA LEU A 713 21.79 -2.82 -7.43
C LEU A 713 21.93 -4.21 -8.06
N VAL A 714 22.73 -4.36 -9.13
CA VAL A 714 22.89 -5.66 -9.80
C VAL A 714 23.47 -6.70 -8.84
N ALA A 715 24.59 -6.36 -8.20
CA ALA A 715 25.24 -7.25 -7.23
C ALA A 715 24.37 -7.51 -5.99
N GLN A 716 23.55 -6.53 -5.60
CA GLN A 716 22.59 -6.70 -4.51
C GLN A 716 21.45 -7.66 -4.90
N LEU A 717 20.92 -7.52 -6.12
CA LEU A 717 19.88 -8.40 -6.65
C LEU A 717 20.36 -9.84 -6.81
N GLU A 718 21.61 -10.05 -7.21
CA GLU A 718 22.23 -11.39 -7.27
C GLU A 718 22.24 -12.09 -5.91
N ARG A 719 22.45 -11.34 -4.81
CA ARG A 719 22.38 -11.89 -3.44
C ARG A 719 20.94 -12.13 -2.98
N GLU A 720 20.00 -11.30 -3.42
CA GLU A 720 18.58 -11.45 -3.11
C GLU A 720 17.91 -12.64 -3.82
N GLY A 721 18.40 -13.00 -5.01
CA GLY A 721 17.97 -14.16 -5.79
C GLY A 721 16.98 -13.85 -6.92
N ASP A 722 16.39 -14.89 -7.51
CA ASP A 722 15.48 -14.76 -8.65
C ASP A 722 14.14 -14.14 -8.23
N ILE A 723 13.86 -12.94 -8.76
CA ILE A 723 12.60 -12.20 -8.54
C ILE A 723 11.60 -12.35 -9.70
N GLY A 724 11.93 -13.17 -10.70
CA GLY A 724 11.09 -13.46 -11.85
C GLY A 724 11.45 -12.68 -13.13
N ILE A 725 12.57 -11.94 -13.16
CA ILE A 725 13.01 -11.21 -14.36
C ILE A 725 13.37 -12.21 -15.48
N ARG A 726 12.82 -12.01 -16.68
CA ARG A 726 13.05 -12.82 -17.87
C ARG A 726 13.24 -11.92 -19.08
N LEU A 727 14.49 -11.53 -19.39
CA LEU A 727 14.78 -10.73 -20.57
C LEU A 727 14.57 -11.53 -21.86
N LEU A 728 14.19 -10.84 -22.94
CA LEU A 728 14.15 -11.41 -24.28
C LEU A 728 15.50 -12.01 -24.66
N ALA A 729 15.53 -13.13 -25.39
CA ALA A 729 16.76 -13.58 -26.06
C ALA A 729 17.10 -12.64 -27.23
N HIS A 730 18.39 -12.57 -27.59
CA HIS A 730 18.84 -11.86 -28.79
C HIS A 730 18.45 -12.59 -30.07
#